data_AF-A0A950PZI0-F1
#
_entry.id   AF-A0A950PZI0-F1
#
_cell.length_a   1.000
_cell.length_b   1.000
_cell.length_c   1.000
_cell.angle_alpha   90.00
_cell.angle_beta   90.00
_cell.angle_gamma   90.00
#
_symmetry.space_group_name_H-M   'P 1'
#
loop_
_entity.id
_entity.type
_entity.pdbx_description
1 polymer ?
#
loop_
_entity_poly.entity_id
_entity_poly.type
_entity_poly.pdbx_seq_one_letter_code
_entity_poly.pdbx_strand_id
1 'polypeptide(L)'
;MTTFLAFTVVGVVVGCIYALSATGLVVTYITSGIFNFAHGAVGMIAAFMYWRLTVQEGWPALLALLFILFVFAPLLGVLIDLLIMRNLHTASEEVRVIVTVALMLFLLGVGQWIWDPGVPRTIPRFFNADHVQLFSVNVSYHQIIVVLAALAVAVLLRLFLFRTRIGVALRATVDAPDLASYFGAAPGRVRLLGWAMGSSLAALAGVLLAPLVTLDILLLTLLVINGYAAGIVGRLKSLPLTFVGGVALGLLESYVVGYGPRSVLSQLRPTVPVIFLYIALLIFPQSRLRVGRALARRTTKVPSLRTSLIAAAVFVVAAWVLATTLSGSNVFTLGRGLVAALILLSLVLLTGYGGQISLAQWTFVGFGAFAMGKVAGGDSVLGVLAAVAFAGALGALSALPALRLRGLYLALATFAFGVAMTAVFFDNNNIFGQGGALKVGRVLVHGDSAFVVLIAVVFAAAAVGVVAVRRSSFGRRLVAMSDSQVACATLGMSLTWTKLIVFAASAGLAGLAGALFGGLQGSVGSLNFQVLNSLAIFLLLAVWGVDSILAALFAGVSYAYLFVLSAHYPDIRGLSFMLTGLAALGLARNPEGAIALTSHNLEQIRGWWQSRGERRPAEAVPHVGFVPLVADAGAGASNGGGNGHHGQTPALELIDVHTGYGRIEVVHGVDLVVPPATVFALLGPNGAGKSTLIRTASGGHPAWSGCVHISGVHVNGAAPEAMARLGVCTVPEGRSIFANLTVAENLRMMTYRIGVTDDEVEERAYSAFPRLAERRHQLAGTLSGGEQQMLAMARAVATNPKLLLLDEISLGLAPRIVAGLYEHVAQLKEQGMAILLVEQFVQTALSVADFAAVMTQGRIYRMGETGDITDAVSAAYMGAVG
;
A
#
# COMPACT_ATOMS: atom_id res chain seq x y z
N MET A 1 32.09 28.13 20.47
CA MET A 1 32.08 26.69 20.84
C MET A 1 30.98 26.34 21.84
N THR A 2 30.68 27.19 22.83
CA THR A 2 29.66 26.95 23.86
C THR A 2 28.24 26.71 23.30
N THR A 3 27.80 27.53 22.34
CA THR A 3 26.48 27.40 21.68
C THR A 3 26.33 26.09 20.89
N PHE A 4 27.39 25.68 20.19
CA PHE A 4 27.43 24.42 19.46
C PHE A 4 27.27 23.21 20.40
N LEU A 5 28.02 23.22 21.51
CA LEU A 5 27.93 22.18 22.53
C LEU A 5 26.53 22.12 23.16
N ALA A 6 25.91 23.26 23.46
CA ALA A 6 24.57 23.33 24.04
C ALA A 6 23.51 22.70 23.12
N PHE A 7 23.49 23.07 21.84
CA PHE A 7 22.57 22.47 20.87
C PHE A 7 22.89 21.00 20.58
N THR A 8 24.16 20.61 20.63
CA THR A 8 24.54 19.20 20.50
C THR A 8 23.96 18.37 21.64
N VAL A 9 24.05 18.84 22.89
CA VAL A 9 23.45 18.15 24.05
C VAL A 9 21.94 18.03 23.90
N VAL A 10 21.23 19.12 23.59
CA VAL A 10 19.77 19.09 23.39
C VAL A 10 19.38 18.15 22.25
N GLY A 11 20.09 18.22 21.12
CA GLY A 11 19.85 17.37 19.96
C GLY A 11 20.09 15.89 20.22
N VAL A 12 21.13 15.54 20.98
CA VAL A 12 21.38 14.14 21.40
C VAL A 12 20.27 13.64 22.31
N VAL A 13 19.80 14.44 23.26
CA VAL A 13 18.72 14.06 24.20
C VAL A 13 17.41 13.81 23.45
N VAL A 14 16.98 14.76 22.62
CA VAL A 14 15.76 14.62 21.81
C VAL A 14 15.92 13.46 20.82
N GLY A 15 17.10 13.32 20.21
CA GLY A 15 17.41 12.23 19.30
C GLY A 15 17.39 10.85 19.95
N CYS A 16 17.80 10.73 21.22
CA CYS A 16 17.68 9.49 22.01
C CYS A 16 16.21 9.11 22.25
N ILE A 17 15.32 10.08 22.49
CA ILE A 17 13.88 9.83 22.62
C ILE A 17 13.30 9.35 21.28
N TYR A 18 13.67 10.00 20.17
CA TYR A 18 13.26 9.57 18.83
C TYR A 18 13.80 8.18 18.51
N ALA A 19 15.04 7.86 18.89
CA ALA A 19 15.64 6.55 18.72
C ALA A 19 14.91 5.45 19.52
N LEU A 20 14.47 5.75 20.76
CA LEU A 20 13.68 4.84 21.58
C LEU A 20 12.31 4.54 20.93
N SER A 21 11.59 5.59 20.53
CA SER A 21 10.31 5.46 19.81
C SER A 21 10.48 4.68 18.49
N ALA A 22 11.50 5.03 17.71
CA ALA A 22 11.81 4.35 16.45
C ALA A 22 12.15 2.87 16.66
N THR A 23 12.94 2.55 17.69
CA THR A 23 13.30 1.18 18.04
C THR A 23 12.09 0.36 18.43
N GLY A 24 11.18 0.91 19.25
CA GLY A 24 9.92 0.27 19.59
C GLY A 24 9.07 -0.03 18.37
N LEU A 25 8.93 0.95 17.48
CA LEU A 25 8.21 0.78 16.22
C LEU A 25 8.84 -0.29 15.32
N VAL A 26 10.18 -0.30 15.19
CA VAL A 26 10.89 -1.32 14.41
C VAL A 26 10.77 -2.72 15.02
N VAL A 27 10.81 -2.85 16.35
CA VAL A 27 10.55 -4.15 17.01
C VAL A 27 9.15 -4.65 16.67
N THR A 28 8.11 -3.83 16.75
CA THR A 28 6.75 -4.26 16.36
C THR A 28 6.65 -4.62 14.88
N TYR A 29 7.30 -3.85 14.00
CA TYR A 29 7.27 -4.09 12.55
C TYR A 29 8.00 -5.37 12.16
N ILE A 30 9.20 -5.59 12.71
CA ILE A 30 9.95 -6.83 12.52
C ILE A 30 9.05 -7.96 12.99
N THR A 31 8.66 -8.00 14.26
CA THR A 31 7.95 -9.14 14.88
C THR A 31 6.62 -9.55 14.26
N SER A 32 5.86 -8.60 13.70
CA SER A 32 4.50 -8.84 13.21
C SER A 32 4.33 -8.64 11.71
N GLY A 33 5.29 -7.99 11.03
CA GLY A 33 5.12 -7.50 9.66
C GLY A 33 4.04 -6.41 9.53
N ILE A 34 3.59 -5.82 10.64
CA ILE A 34 2.57 -4.76 10.69
C ILE A 34 3.23 -3.49 11.23
N PHE A 35 3.04 -2.38 10.53
CA PHE A 35 3.52 -1.09 10.99
C PHE A 35 2.49 -0.43 11.90
N ASN A 36 2.89 -0.13 13.14
CA ASN A 36 1.98 0.39 14.14
C ASN A 36 1.91 1.93 14.11
N PHE A 37 0.94 2.50 13.39
CA PHE A 37 0.65 3.95 13.44
C PHE A 37 0.23 4.43 14.84
N ALA A 38 -0.36 3.55 15.66
CA ALA A 38 -0.78 3.88 17.02
C ALA A 38 0.37 3.92 18.04
N HIS A 39 1.62 3.69 17.63
CA HIS A 39 2.77 3.62 18.55
C HIS A 39 2.91 4.90 19.40
N GLY A 40 2.77 6.08 18.78
CA GLY A 40 2.78 7.35 19.50
C GLY A 40 1.61 7.50 20.46
N ALA A 41 0.41 7.05 20.08
CA ALA A 41 -0.77 7.06 20.94
C ALA A 41 -0.61 6.13 22.17
N VAL A 42 0.06 4.97 22.01
CA VAL A 42 0.42 4.10 23.14
C VAL A 42 1.37 4.82 24.10
N GLY A 43 2.39 5.50 23.57
CA GLY A 43 3.30 6.33 24.36
C GLY A 43 2.58 7.49 25.07
N MET A 44 1.60 8.12 24.40
CA MET A 44 0.75 9.16 24.97
C MET A 44 -0.05 8.63 26.17
N ILE A 45 -0.80 7.54 26.02
CA ILE A 45 -1.58 6.95 27.12
C ILE A 45 -0.68 6.59 28.30
N ALA A 46 0.51 6.02 28.04
CA ALA A 46 1.47 5.69 29.10
C ALA A 46 2.03 6.92 29.81
N ALA A 47 2.34 8.00 29.10
CA ALA A 47 2.82 9.25 29.70
C ALA A 47 1.74 9.93 30.57
N PHE A 48 0.49 9.93 30.11
CA PHE A 48 -0.64 10.44 30.89
C PHE A 48 -0.95 9.57 32.13
N MET A 49 -0.85 8.25 31.99
CA MET A 49 -0.98 7.33 33.13
C MET A 49 0.15 7.53 34.13
N TYR A 50 1.39 7.71 33.66
CA TYR A 50 2.53 8.04 34.52
C TYR A 50 2.29 9.35 35.28
N TRP A 51 1.86 10.42 34.59
CA TRP A 51 1.49 11.69 35.23
C TRP A 51 0.41 11.50 36.30
N ARG A 52 -0.64 10.73 36.00
CA ARG A 52 -1.70 10.43 36.97
C ARG A 52 -1.14 9.75 38.22
N LEU A 53 -0.35 8.69 38.06
CA LEU A 53 0.24 7.97 39.19
C LEU A 53 1.15 8.88 40.03
N THR A 54 2.03 9.66 39.40
CA THR A 54 3.03 10.46 40.14
C THR A 54 2.48 11.76 40.70
N VAL A 55 1.67 12.49 39.93
CA VAL A 55 1.23 13.86 40.27
C VAL A 55 -0.12 13.85 40.96
N GLN A 56 -1.07 13.04 40.48
CA GLN A 56 -2.42 13.00 41.04
C GLN A 56 -2.52 12.02 42.22
N GLU A 57 -1.89 10.85 42.12
CA GLU A 57 -1.95 9.79 43.13
C GLU A 57 -0.71 9.74 44.03
N GLY A 58 0.31 10.57 43.76
CA GLY A 58 1.49 10.74 44.62
C GLY A 58 2.46 9.57 44.66
N TRP A 59 2.43 8.66 43.68
CA TRP A 59 3.35 7.53 43.62
C TRP A 59 4.81 8.00 43.44
N PRO A 60 5.79 7.31 44.07
CA PRO A 60 7.20 7.55 43.79
C PRO A 60 7.51 7.37 42.30
N ALA A 61 8.24 8.32 41.71
CA ALA A 61 8.53 8.37 40.27
C ALA A 61 9.13 7.05 39.74
N LEU A 62 10.07 6.44 40.47
CA LEU A 62 10.67 5.16 40.07
C LEU A 62 9.65 4.01 40.09
N LEU A 63 8.79 3.94 41.11
CA LEU A 63 7.76 2.91 41.23
C LEU A 63 6.74 3.03 40.10
N ALA A 64 6.27 4.25 39.83
CA ALA A 64 5.36 4.53 38.73
C ALA A 64 6.01 4.18 37.37
N LEU A 65 7.30 4.50 37.18
CA LEU A 65 8.04 4.16 35.96
C LEU A 65 8.13 2.64 35.77
N LEU A 66 8.51 1.89 36.81
CA LEU A 66 8.60 0.44 36.75
C LEU A 66 7.24 -0.21 36.45
N PHE A 67 6.17 0.27 37.09
CA PHE A 67 4.82 -0.20 36.81
C PHE A 67 4.40 0.07 35.35
N ILE A 68 4.65 1.28 34.85
CA ILE A 68 4.32 1.64 33.47
C ILE A 68 5.08 0.77 32.47
N LEU A 69 6.39 0.58 32.66
CA LEU A 69 7.25 -0.12 31.71
C LEU A 69 7.11 -1.64 31.75
N PHE A 70 6.84 -2.24 32.91
CA PHE A 70 6.86 -3.70 33.08
C PHE A 70 5.48 -4.33 33.30
N VAL A 71 4.45 -3.52 33.56
CA VAL A 71 3.08 -4.02 33.77
C VAL A 71 2.11 -3.39 32.78
N PHE A 72 1.88 -2.08 32.88
CA PHE A 72 0.82 -1.40 32.13
C PHE A 72 1.04 -1.42 30.61
N ALA A 73 2.19 -0.95 30.14
CA ALA A 73 2.47 -0.86 28.71
C ALA A 73 2.63 -2.24 28.03
N PRO A 74 3.33 -3.24 28.62
CA PRO A 74 3.32 -4.61 28.14
C PRO A 74 1.92 -5.21 28.01
N LEU A 75 1.09 -5.05 29.04
CA LEU A 75 -0.27 -5.58 29.07
C LEU A 75 -1.14 -4.93 27.98
N LEU A 76 -1.03 -3.60 27.81
CA LEU A 76 -1.69 -2.89 26.73
C LEU A 76 -1.24 -3.40 25.35
N GLY A 77 0.07 -3.62 25.14
CA GLY A 77 0.61 -4.20 23.90
C GLY A 77 0.08 -5.61 23.62
N VAL A 78 0.09 -6.48 24.63
CA VAL A 78 -0.48 -7.83 24.55
C VAL A 78 -1.97 -7.79 24.21
N LEU A 79 -2.74 -6.91 24.86
CA LEU A 79 -4.16 -6.76 24.61
C LEU A 79 -4.44 -6.30 23.17
N ILE A 80 -3.67 -5.34 22.67
CA ILE A 80 -3.75 -4.87 21.28
C ILE A 80 -3.49 -6.03 20.30
N ASP A 81 -2.47 -6.85 20.53
CA ASP A 81 -2.20 -7.99 19.66
C ASP A 81 -3.30 -9.04 19.71
N LEU A 82 -3.74 -9.42 20.91
CA LEU A 82 -4.77 -10.44 21.12
C LEU A 82 -6.14 -10.03 20.56
N LEU A 83 -6.55 -8.78 20.71
CA LEU A 83 -7.88 -8.35 20.27
C LEU A 83 -7.89 -7.97 18.78
N ILE A 84 -6.81 -7.34 18.30
CA ILE A 84 -6.80 -6.65 17.01
C ILE A 84 -5.78 -7.28 16.06
N MET A 85 -4.50 -7.29 16.41
CA MET A 85 -3.42 -7.46 15.42
C MET A 85 -3.20 -8.92 15.00
N ARG A 86 -3.49 -9.90 15.87
CA ARG A 86 -3.25 -11.32 15.60
C ARG A 86 -3.91 -11.82 14.29
N ASN A 87 -5.05 -11.23 13.92
CA ASN A 87 -5.86 -11.64 12.78
C ASN A 87 -5.48 -10.94 11.46
N LEU A 88 -4.49 -10.04 11.47
CA LEU A 88 -4.17 -9.19 10.31
C LEU A 88 -2.98 -9.69 9.49
N HIS A 89 -2.35 -10.80 9.88
CA HIS A 89 -1.14 -11.30 9.24
C HIS A 89 -1.35 -11.69 7.76
N THR A 90 -2.56 -12.13 7.42
CA THR A 90 -3.00 -12.47 6.05
C THR A 90 -3.79 -11.33 5.39
N ALA A 91 -3.99 -10.20 6.07
CA ALA A 91 -4.71 -9.07 5.51
C ALA A 91 -3.84 -8.29 4.51
N SER A 92 -4.49 -7.62 3.55
CA SER A 92 -3.81 -6.72 2.61
C SER A 92 -3.14 -5.55 3.33
N GLU A 93 -2.17 -4.90 2.69
CA GLU A 93 -1.49 -3.73 3.27
C GLU A 93 -2.46 -2.60 3.59
N GLU A 94 -3.48 -2.40 2.76
CA GLU A 94 -4.57 -1.43 2.96
C GLU A 94 -5.26 -1.62 4.31
N VAL A 95 -5.68 -2.85 4.60
CA VAL A 95 -6.35 -3.19 5.86
C VAL A 95 -5.42 -2.97 7.04
N ARG A 96 -4.15 -3.39 6.96
CA ARG A 96 -3.19 -3.19 8.06
C ARG A 96 -3.03 -1.71 8.41
N VAL A 97 -2.96 -0.83 7.41
CA VAL A 97 -2.89 0.63 7.61
C VAL A 97 -4.20 1.15 8.22
N ILE A 98 -5.37 0.76 7.69
CA ILE A 98 -6.67 1.17 8.23
C ILE A 98 -6.79 0.80 9.71
N VAL A 99 -6.47 -0.43 10.10
CA VAL A 99 -6.58 -0.87 11.50
C VAL A 99 -5.65 -0.10 12.41
N THR A 100 -4.39 0.08 12.01
CA THR A 100 -3.40 0.72 12.88
C THR A 100 -3.66 2.22 13.03
N VAL A 101 -4.19 2.89 12.00
CA VAL A 101 -4.68 4.27 12.07
C VAL A 101 -5.97 4.34 12.89
N ALA A 102 -6.87 3.35 12.78
CA ALA A 102 -8.08 3.26 13.59
C ALA A 102 -7.78 3.09 15.08
N LEU A 103 -6.80 2.25 15.42
CA LEU A 103 -6.30 2.12 16.78
C LEU A 103 -5.70 3.43 17.28
N MET A 104 -5.00 4.18 16.44
CA MET A 104 -4.45 5.48 16.81
C MET A 104 -5.56 6.47 17.17
N LEU A 105 -6.60 6.61 16.33
CA LEU A 105 -7.72 7.50 16.64
C LEU A 105 -8.55 7.00 17.83
N PHE A 106 -8.68 5.68 18.00
CA PHE A 106 -9.34 5.11 19.17
C PHE A 106 -8.61 5.51 20.45
N LEU A 107 -7.30 5.28 20.54
CA LEU A 107 -6.50 5.65 21.70
C LEU A 107 -6.44 7.18 21.90
N LEU A 108 -6.40 7.96 20.82
CA LEU A 108 -6.51 9.42 20.89
C LEU A 108 -7.84 9.84 21.53
N GLY A 109 -8.96 9.26 21.09
CA GLY A 109 -10.29 9.53 21.63
C GLY A 109 -10.44 9.10 23.10
N VAL A 110 -9.89 7.93 23.47
CA VAL A 110 -9.78 7.49 24.87
C VAL A 110 -9.00 8.51 25.70
N GLY A 111 -7.87 9.00 25.18
CA GLY A 111 -7.06 10.02 25.85
C GLY A 111 -7.84 11.30 26.10
N GLN A 112 -8.55 11.81 25.08
CA GLN A 112 -9.36 13.03 25.20
C GLN A 112 -10.58 12.86 26.11
N TRP A 113 -11.12 11.64 26.22
CA TRP A 113 -12.25 11.34 27.09
C TRP A 113 -11.85 11.24 28.55
N ILE A 114 -10.70 10.61 28.85
CA ILE A 114 -10.19 10.45 30.22
C ILE A 114 -9.55 11.75 30.73
N TRP A 115 -8.79 12.44 29.86
CA TRP A 115 -8.05 13.65 30.21
C TRP A 115 -8.48 14.82 29.34
N ASP A 116 -9.11 15.82 29.97
CA ASP A 116 -9.53 17.05 29.30
C ASP A 116 -8.35 17.75 28.60
N PRO A 117 -8.36 17.91 27.27
CA PRO A 117 -7.31 18.60 26.52
C PRO A 117 -7.15 20.08 26.90
N GLY A 118 -8.19 20.71 27.45
CA GLY A 118 -8.17 22.13 27.84
C GLY A 118 -7.34 22.43 29.10
N VAL A 119 -6.98 21.40 29.87
CA VAL A 119 -6.22 21.56 31.12
C VAL A 119 -4.73 21.31 30.87
N PRO A 120 -3.85 22.32 31.00
CA PRO A 120 -2.43 22.12 30.84
C PRO A 120 -1.90 21.23 31.97
N ARG A 121 -1.06 20.25 31.61
CA ARG A 121 -0.45 19.31 32.54
C ARG A 121 1.05 19.28 32.31
N THR A 122 1.82 19.16 33.38
CA THR A 122 3.27 19.05 33.31
C THR A 122 3.75 17.92 34.20
N ILE A 123 4.84 17.27 33.79
CA ILE A 123 5.52 16.26 34.60
C ILE A 123 6.81 16.88 35.13
N PRO A 124 7.08 16.82 36.44
CA PRO A 124 8.38 17.23 36.99
C PRO A 124 9.53 16.45 36.34
N ARG A 125 10.68 17.10 36.18
CA ARG A 125 11.90 16.44 35.73
C ARG A 125 12.41 15.47 36.79
N PHE A 126 13.03 14.37 36.37
CA PHE A 126 13.76 13.51 37.30
C PHE A 126 14.86 14.33 37.99
N PHE A 127 14.88 14.32 39.32
CA PHE A 127 15.79 15.13 40.15
C PHE A 127 15.66 16.66 39.94
N ASN A 128 14.47 17.15 39.58
CA ASN A 128 14.14 18.58 39.52
C ASN A 128 15.13 19.45 38.69
N ALA A 129 15.66 20.53 39.28
CA ALA A 129 16.49 21.54 38.63
C ALA A 129 18.01 21.25 38.74
N ASP A 130 18.37 20.12 39.35
CA ASP A 130 19.76 19.78 39.58
C ASP A 130 20.46 19.52 38.24
N HIS A 131 21.70 19.99 38.14
CA HIS A 131 22.49 19.95 36.90
C HIS A 131 23.96 19.70 37.20
N VAL A 132 24.64 19.14 36.22
CA VAL A 132 26.09 18.99 36.19
C VAL A 132 26.64 19.87 35.08
N GLN A 133 27.72 20.61 35.38
CA GLN A 133 28.40 21.41 34.38
C GLN A 133 29.34 20.50 33.57
N LEU A 134 29.00 20.29 32.29
CA LEU A 134 29.80 19.49 31.37
C LEU A 134 30.50 20.45 30.38
N PHE A 135 31.82 20.58 30.52
CA PHE A 135 32.60 21.67 29.89
C PHE A 135 32.04 23.06 30.25
N SER A 136 31.37 23.73 29.30
CA SER A 136 30.79 25.06 29.46
C SER A 136 29.25 25.06 29.42
N VAL A 137 28.60 23.89 29.50
CA VAL A 137 27.14 23.74 29.34
C VAL A 137 26.55 23.04 30.55
N ASN A 138 25.45 23.57 31.07
CA ASN A 138 24.70 22.93 32.15
C ASN A 138 23.81 21.83 31.58
N VAL A 139 24.04 20.60 32.01
CA VAL A 139 23.27 19.41 31.60
C VAL A 139 22.45 18.95 32.80
N SER A 140 21.13 18.87 32.65
CA SER A 140 20.26 18.42 33.74
C SER A 140 20.37 16.90 33.96
N TYR A 141 20.11 16.43 35.18
CA TYR A 141 20.08 14.98 35.44
C TYR A 141 19.04 14.26 34.58
N HIS A 142 17.90 14.90 34.29
CA HIS A 142 16.92 14.38 33.34
C HIS A 142 17.54 14.08 31.96
N GLN A 143 18.33 15.02 31.41
CA GLN A 143 18.99 14.83 30.12
C GLN A 143 19.99 13.67 30.15
N ILE A 144 20.75 13.54 31.23
CA ILE A 144 21.69 12.42 31.41
C ILE A 144 20.93 11.09 31.48
N ILE A 145 19.83 11.03 32.25
CA ILE A 145 18.98 9.84 32.37
C ILE A 145 18.41 9.42 31.02
N VAL A 146 17.94 10.36 30.20
CA VAL A 146 17.42 10.06 28.85
C VAL A 146 18.48 9.37 28.01
N VAL A 147 19.71 9.90 27.98
CA VAL A 147 20.81 9.33 27.19
C VAL A 147 21.22 7.96 27.72
N LEU A 148 21.39 7.83 29.03
CA LEU A 148 21.76 6.56 29.66
C LEU A 148 20.68 5.48 29.46
N ALA A 149 19.40 5.83 29.61
CA ALA A 149 18.29 4.92 29.37
C ALA A 149 18.26 4.46 27.91
N ALA A 150 18.44 5.37 26.95
CA ALA A 150 18.48 5.03 25.52
C ALA A 150 19.64 4.09 25.18
N LEU A 151 20.84 4.35 25.69
CA LEU A 151 22.01 3.49 25.50
C LEU A 151 21.81 2.13 26.16
N ALA A 152 21.30 2.09 27.39
CA ALA A 152 21.01 0.85 28.10
C ALA A 152 20.01 -0.01 27.33
N VAL A 153 18.91 0.59 26.85
CA VAL A 153 17.92 -0.08 26.02
C VAL A 153 18.53 -0.61 24.72
N ALA A 154 19.35 0.18 24.03
CA ALA A 154 20.01 -0.26 22.80
C ALA A 154 20.93 -1.48 23.03
N VAL A 155 21.71 -1.48 24.12
CA VAL A 155 22.59 -2.60 24.50
C VAL A 155 21.76 -3.82 24.91
N LEU A 156 20.77 -3.65 25.78
CA LEU A 156 19.91 -4.72 26.28
C LEU A 156 19.12 -5.37 25.15
N LEU A 157 18.53 -4.59 24.24
CA LEU A 157 17.83 -5.13 23.07
C LEU A 157 18.78 -5.87 22.14
N ARG A 158 19.99 -5.37 21.91
CA ARG A 158 20.98 -6.09 21.10
C ARG A 158 21.36 -7.42 21.74
N LEU A 159 21.65 -7.44 23.04
CA LEU A 159 21.93 -8.68 23.76
C LEU A 159 20.73 -9.63 23.70
N PHE A 160 19.52 -9.13 23.95
CA PHE A 160 18.30 -9.92 23.88
C PHE A 160 18.12 -10.56 22.50
N LEU A 161 18.19 -9.77 21.42
CA LEU A 161 17.92 -10.23 20.05
C LEU A 161 18.99 -11.18 19.48
N PHE A 162 20.24 -11.04 19.91
CA PHE A 162 21.37 -11.79 19.35
C PHE A 162 21.95 -12.86 20.27
N ARG A 163 21.74 -12.77 21.59
CA ARG A 163 22.29 -13.72 22.57
C ARG A 163 21.24 -14.62 23.22
N THR A 164 19.94 -14.41 22.98
CA THR A 164 18.89 -15.26 23.56
C THR A 164 18.18 -16.10 22.51
N ARG A 165 17.71 -17.29 22.90
CA ARG A 165 16.89 -18.16 22.04
C ARG A 165 15.60 -17.48 21.61
N ILE A 166 14.97 -16.73 22.52
CA ILE A 166 13.75 -15.95 22.22
C ILE A 166 14.05 -14.89 21.16
N GLY A 167 15.17 -14.18 21.27
CA GLY A 167 15.59 -13.18 20.28
C GLY A 167 15.89 -13.78 18.89
N VAL A 168 16.48 -14.97 18.84
CA VAL A 168 16.67 -15.72 17.57
C VAL A 168 15.32 -16.15 17.00
N ALA A 169 14.43 -16.72 17.82
CA ALA A 169 13.08 -17.09 17.42
C ALA A 169 12.27 -15.88 16.94
N LEU A 170 12.46 -14.71 17.57
CA LEU A 170 11.87 -13.43 17.19
C LEU A 170 12.28 -13.04 15.78
N ARG A 171 13.57 -13.12 15.44
CA ARG A 171 14.04 -12.80 14.09
C ARG A 171 13.62 -13.86 13.07
N ALA A 172 13.69 -15.14 13.42
CA ALA A 172 13.32 -16.24 12.54
C ALA A 172 11.82 -16.24 12.17
N THR A 173 10.94 -15.97 13.13
CA THR A 173 9.48 -15.91 12.94
C THR A 173 9.07 -14.83 11.94
N VAL A 174 9.88 -13.79 11.81
CA VAL A 174 9.58 -12.62 10.98
C VAL A 174 9.89 -12.87 9.51
N ASP A 175 11.01 -13.55 9.29
CA ASP A 175 11.44 -13.89 7.94
C ASP A 175 10.65 -15.08 7.41
N ALA A 176 10.42 -16.10 8.24
CA ALA A 176 9.69 -17.30 7.88
C ALA A 176 8.97 -17.91 9.11
N PRO A 177 7.75 -17.44 9.44
CA PRO A 177 7.01 -17.91 10.62
C PRO A 177 6.69 -19.42 10.54
N ASP A 178 6.36 -19.89 9.34
CA ASP A 178 6.04 -21.29 9.08
C ASP A 178 7.29 -22.18 9.21
N LEU A 179 8.45 -21.69 8.78
CA LEU A 179 9.71 -22.41 8.96
C LEU A 179 10.11 -22.43 10.43
N ALA A 180 9.97 -21.29 11.13
CA ALA A 180 10.29 -21.19 12.54
C ALA A 180 9.42 -22.12 13.40
N SER A 181 8.14 -22.30 13.06
CA SER A 181 7.24 -23.21 13.77
C SER A 181 7.63 -24.68 13.60
N TYR A 182 8.15 -25.09 12.43
CA TYR A 182 8.70 -26.44 12.24
C TYR A 182 9.90 -26.73 13.14
N PHE A 183 10.70 -25.72 13.48
CA PHE A 183 11.80 -25.83 14.45
C PHE A 183 11.36 -25.59 15.90
N GLY A 184 10.06 -25.64 16.20
CA GLY A 184 9.51 -25.53 17.55
C GLY A 184 9.42 -24.11 18.10
N ALA A 185 9.62 -23.08 17.28
CA ALA A 185 9.26 -21.72 17.68
C ALA A 185 7.74 -21.62 17.82
N ALA A 186 7.27 -20.75 18.72
CA ALA A 186 5.85 -20.44 18.85
C ALA A 186 5.56 -19.03 18.31
N PRO A 187 5.35 -18.84 16.99
CA PRO A 187 5.14 -17.53 16.37
C PRO A 187 4.14 -16.63 17.10
N GLY A 188 3.05 -17.20 17.61
CA GLY A 188 2.06 -16.46 18.40
C GLY A 188 2.65 -15.86 19.68
N ARG A 189 3.38 -16.63 20.49
CA ARG A 189 4.00 -16.15 21.73
C ARG A 189 5.10 -15.13 21.46
N VAL A 190 5.88 -15.38 20.43
CA VAL A 190 6.97 -14.51 19.97
C VAL A 190 6.42 -13.14 19.54
N ARG A 191 5.28 -13.12 18.84
CA ARG A 191 4.58 -11.89 18.45
C ARG A 191 4.06 -11.10 19.64
N LEU A 192 3.43 -11.77 20.62
CA LEU A 192 2.95 -11.13 21.86
C LEU A 192 4.08 -10.42 22.60
N LEU A 193 5.24 -11.07 22.71
CA LEU A 193 6.44 -10.45 23.29
C LEU A 193 6.92 -9.23 22.48
N GLY A 194 6.88 -9.32 21.14
CA GLY A 194 7.18 -8.21 20.25
C GLY A 194 6.31 -6.97 20.52
N TRP A 195 5.00 -7.17 20.65
CA TRP A 195 4.05 -6.09 20.99
C TRP A 195 4.24 -5.55 22.41
N ALA A 196 4.47 -6.43 23.38
CA ALA A 196 4.76 -6.02 24.76
C ALA A 196 6.01 -5.12 24.84
N MET A 197 7.12 -5.54 24.23
CA MET A 197 8.36 -4.76 24.16
C MET A 197 8.16 -3.46 23.39
N GLY A 198 7.47 -3.51 22.25
CA GLY A 198 7.15 -2.34 21.44
C GLY A 198 6.40 -1.27 22.23
N SER A 199 5.31 -1.67 22.92
CA SER A 199 4.53 -0.76 23.77
C SER A 199 5.33 -0.22 24.95
N SER A 200 6.21 -1.02 25.54
CA SER A 200 7.10 -0.58 26.64
C SER A 200 8.09 0.48 26.18
N LEU A 201 8.64 0.35 24.97
CA LEU A 201 9.54 1.33 24.37
C LEU A 201 8.80 2.62 23.98
N ALA A 202 7.56 2.50 23.49
CA ALA A 202 6.68 3.64 23.26
C ALA A 202 6.42 4.42 24.56
N ALA A 203 6.11 3.68 25.64
CA ALA A 203 5.87 4.22 26.96
C ALA A 203 7.11 4.92 27.51
N LEU A 204 8.28 4.30 27.41
CA LEU A 204 9.55 4.91 27.83
C LEU A 204 9.81 6.22 27.08
N ALA A 205 9.66 6.22 25.75
CA ALA A 205 9.85 7.41 24.94
C ALA A 205 8.86 8.54 25.33
N GLY A 206 7.58 8.21 25.52
CA GLY A 206 6.55 9.17 25.96
C GLY A 206 6.84 9.76 27.34
N VAL A 207 7.17 8.92 28.33
CA VAL A 207 7.48 9.34 29.71
C VAL A 207 8.76 10.18 29.77
N LEU A 208 9.78 9.87 28.97
CA LEU A 208 11.02 10.65 28.93
C LEU A 208 10.87 11.99 28.19
N LEU A 209 9.94 12.07 27.23
CA LEU A 209 9.61 13.31 26.52
C LEU A 209 8.77 14.25 27.36
N ALA A 210 7.84 13.72 28.16
CA ALA A 210 6.84 14.49 28.88
C ALA A 210 7.39 15.57 29.84
N PRO A 211 8.57 15.46 30.48
CA PRO A 211 9.16 16.56 31.26
C PRO A 211 9.85 17.66 30.42
N LEU A 212 10.00 17.44 29.11
CA LEU A 212 10.61 18.40 28.17
C LEU A 212 9.57 19.26 27.46
N VAL A 213 8.31 18.86 27.48
CA VAL A 213 7.18 19.53 26.82
C VAL A 213 5.98 19.60 27.75
N THR A 214 5.02 20.47 27.48
CA THR A 214 3.71 20.35 28.16
C THR A 214 3.05 19.04 27.72
N LEU A 215 2.41 18.35 28.65
CA LEU A 215 1.73 17.09 28.40
C LEU A 215 0.50 17.33 27.53
N ASP A 216 0.68 17.16 26.23
CA ASP A 216 -0.33 17.39 25.21
C ASP A 216 -0.63 16.09 24.44
N ILE A 217 -1.92 15.79 24.28
CA ILE A 217 -2.40 14.54 23.68
C ILE A 217 -1.96 14.44 22.21
N LEU A 218 -2.05 15.54 21.47
CA LEU A 218 -1.75 15.56 20.03
C LEU A 218 -0.25 15.44 19.79
N LEU A 219 0.56 16.25 20.49
CA LEU A 219 2.02 16.29 20.39
C LEU A 219 2.61 14.91 20.67
N LEU A 220 2.19 14.25 21.77
CA LEU A 220 2.68 12.93 22.12
C LEU A 220 2.21 11.85 21.12
N THR A 221 0.98 11.95 20.61
CA THR A 221 0.48 11.00 19.60
C THR A 221 1.27 11.11 18.29
N LEU A 222 1.63 12.32 17.87
CA LEU A 222 2.40 12.57 16.64
C LEU A 222 3.89 12.26 16.77
N LEU A 223 4.39 11.85 17.95
CA LEU A 223 5.76 11.37 18.16
C LEU A 223 6.13 10.21 17.21
N VAL A 224 5.12 9.44 16.77
CA VAL A 224 5.31 8.34 15.80
C VAL A 224 5.93 8.83 14.49
N ILE A 225 5.70 10.08 14.07
CA ILE A 225 6.27 10.65 12.85
C ILE A 225 7.79 10.74 12.98
N ASN A 226 8.27 11.25 14.11
CA ASN A 226 9.72 11.38 14.37
C ASN A 226 10.36 10.00 14.52
N GLY A 227 9.70 9.09 15.24
CA GLY A 227 10.15 7.69 15.38
C GLY A 227 10.23 6.98 14.02
N TYR A 228 9.27 7.19 13.13
CA TYR A 228 9.30 6.60 11.80
C TYR A 228 10.36 7.21 10.88
N ALA A 229 10.50 8.54 10.88
CA ALA A 229 11.53 9.22 10.10
C ALA A 229 12.92 8.67 10.45
N ALA A 230 13.19 8.47 11.74
CA ALA A 230 14.38 7.77 12.24
C ALA A 230 14.42 6.27 11.85
N GLY A 231 13.28 5.57 11.94
CA GLY A 231 13.13 4.15 11.61
C GLY A 231 13.52 3.78 10.17
N ILE A 232 13.27 4.67 9.21
CA ILE A 232 13.59 4.44 7.79
C ILE A 232 15.07 4.38 7.51
N VAL A 233 15.89 5.11 8.26
CA VAL A 233 17.35 5.03 8.13
C VAL A 233 17.81 3.58 8.35
N GLY A 234 17.17 2.88 9.29
CA GLY A 234 17.36 1.44 9.51
C GLY A 234 16.50 0.53 8.63
N ARG A 235 15.81 1.06 7.61
CA ARG A 235 14.88 0.35 6.72
C ARG A 235 13.83 -0.47 7.44
N LEU A 236 13.45 -0.03 8.65
CA LEU A 236 12.58 -0.76 9.57
C LEU A 236 13.05 -2.20 9.89
N LYS A 237 14.34 -2.50 9.70
CA LYS A 237 14.93 -3.84 9.94
C LYS A 237 16.17 -3.80 10.83
N SER A 238 16.93 -2.71 10.79
CA SER A 238 18.20 -2.55 11.49
C SER A 238 18.06 -1.60 12.67
N LEU A 239 18.00 -2.14 13.89
CA LEU A 239 17.92 -1.34 15.12
C LEU A 239 19.10 -0.36 15.31
N PRO A 240 20.38 -0.75 15.05
CA PRO A 240 21.48 0.19 15.20
C PRO A 240 21.38 1.39 14.26
N LEU A 241 21.04 1.15 12.98
CA LEU A 241 20.86 2.23 12.01
C LEU A 241 19.63 3.08 12.33
N THR A 242 18.56 2.48 12.87
CA THR A 242 17.40 3.21 13.38
C THR A 242 17.78 4.12 14.55
N PHE A 243 18.61 3.64 15.48
CA PHE A 243 19.09 4.46 16.60
C PHE A 243 19.92 5.64 16.12
N VAL A 244 20.86 5.40 15.20
CA VAL A 244 21.66 6.46 14.54
C VAL A 244 20.74 7.46 13.82
N GLY A 245 19.71 6.98 13.13
CA GLY A 245 18.70 7.83 12.49
C GLY A 245 17.97 8.74 13.48
N GLY A 246 17.64 8.24 14.67
CA GLY A 246 17.01 9.03 15.73
C GLY A 246 17.92 10.14 16.26
N VAL A 247 19.17 9.80 16.58
CA VAL A 247 20.18 10.78 17.02
C VAL A 247 20.45 11.82 15.94
N ALA A 248 20.59 11.39 14.68
CA ALA A 248 20.80 12.30 13.54
C ALA A 248 19.63 13.27 13.36
N LEU A 249 18.39 12.78 13.47
CA LEU A 249 17.19 13.63 13.39
C LEU A 249 17.13 14.64 14.54
N GLY A 250 17.43 14.22 15.78
CA GLY A 250 17.44 15.13 16.92
C GLY A 250 18.52 16.21 16.83
N LEU A 251 19.72 15.85 16.37
CA LEU A 251 20.80 16.81 16.09
C LEU A 251 20.40 17.79 14.99
N LEU A 252 19.81 17.29 13.90
CA LEU A 252 19.33 18.13 12.80
C LEU A 252 18.27 19.12 13.30
N GLU A 253 17.28 18.65 14.06
CA GLU A 253 16.25 19.53 14.64
C GLU A 253 16.89 20.60 15.53
N SER A 254 17.82 20.21 16.42
CA SER A 254 18.45 21.17 17.33
C SER A 254 19.37 22.17 16.61
N TYR A 255 20.04 21.78 15.52
CA TYR A 255 20.88 22.70 14.75
C TYR A 255 20.06 23.64 13.86
N VAL A 256 18.96 23.17 13.28
CA VAL A 256 18.01 24.05 12.59
C VAL A 256 17.44 25.07 13.57
N VAL A 257 17.15 24.66 14.81
CA VAL A 257 16.69 25.59 15.84
C VAL A 257 17.78 26.54 16.30
N GLY A 258 19.02 26.08 16.40
CA GLY A 258 20.13 26.87 16.93
C GLY A 258 20.76 27.86 15.95
N TYR A 259 20.79 27.50 14.67
CA TYR A 259 21.48 28.25 13.62
C TYR A 259 20.54 28.74 12.50
N GLY A 260 19.28 28.31 12.51
CA GLY A 260 18.30 28.74 11.51
C GLY A 260 17.95 30.23 11.63
N PRO A 261 17.43 30.84 10.55
CA PRO A 261 16.94 32.22 10.60
C PRO A 261 15.77 32.33 11.59
N ARG A 262 15.92 33.15 12.64
CA ARG A 262 14.89 33.32 13.69
C ARG A 262 13.51 33.70 13.15
N SER A 263 13.46 34.40 12.02
CA SER A 263 12.23 34.83 11.36
C SER A 263 11.39 33.69 10.79
N VAL A 264 11.99 32.55 10.44
CA VAL A 264 11.32 31.41 9.80
C VAL A 264 11.37 30.14 10.68
N LEU A 265 12.02 30.24 11.83
CA LEU A 265 12.36 29.12 12.70
C LEU A 265 11.12 28.41 13.27
N SER A 266 10.09 29.18 13.62
CA SER A 266 8.79 28.66 14.07
C SER A 266 8.06 27.88 12.99
N GLN A 267 8.27 28.22 11.72
CA GLN A 267 7.65 27.57 10.56
C GLN A 267 8.45 26.35 10.10
N LEU A 268 9.78 26.43 10.11
CA LEU A 268 10.66 25.37 9.61
C LEU A 268 10.79 24.20 10.58
N ARG A 269 10.79 24.44 11.90
CA ARG A 269 11.06 23.39 12.89
C ARG A 269 10.14 22.16 12.74
N PRO A 270 8.81 22.29 12.61
CA PRO A 270 7.93 21.12 12.48
C PRO A 270 8.11 20.34 11.17
N THR A 271 8.78 20.93 10.17
CA THR A 271 9.04 20.26 8.87
C THR A 271 10.33 19.47 8.83
N VAL A 272 11.23 19.68 9.79
CA VAL A 272 12.54 18.99 9.83
C VAL A 272 12.38 17.46 9.79
N PRO A 273 11.49 16.83 10.59
CA PRO A 273 11.30 15.37 10.52
C PRO A 273 10.77 14.89 9.17
N VAL A 274 9.97 15.71 8.50
CA VAL A 274 9.37 15.40 7.20
C VAL A 274 10.40 15.51 6.09
N ILE A 275 11.20 16.57 6.09
CA ILE A 275 12.32 16.74 5.14
C ILE A 275 13.32 15.60 5.35
N PHE A 276 13.67 15.30 6.59
CA PHE A 276 14.55 14.18 6.94
C PHE A 276 14.00 12.84 6.43
N LEU A 277 12.70 12.59 6.66
CA LEU A 277 12.00 11.42 6.14
C LEU A 277 12.12 11.31 4.62
N TYR A 278 11.83 12.38 3.89
CA TYR A 278 11.88 12.40 2.43
C TYR A 278 13.30 12.17 1.90
N ILE A 279 14.31 12.79 2.52
CA ILE A 279 15.72 12.56 2.20
C ILE A 279 16.12 11.11 2.49
N ALA A 280 15.73 10.56 3.65
CA ALA A 280 16.02 9.18 4.02
C ALA A 280 15.39 8.18 3.03
N LEU A 281 14.18 8.45 2.54
CA LEU A 281 13.51 7.64 1.52
C LEU A 281 14.23 7.69 0.16
N LEU A 282 14.86 8.82 -0.18
CA LEU A 282 15.65 8.96 -1.41
C LEU A 282 17.02 8.25 -1.32
N ILE A 283 17.69 8.33 -0.17
CA ILE A 283 19.02 7.76 0.06
C ILE A 283 18.98 6.25 0.30
N PHE A 284 17.96 5.74 0.99
CA PHE A 284 17.85 4.33 1.38
C PHE A 284 16.73 3.62 0.61
N PRO A 285 16.93 3.28 -0.68
CA PRO A 285 15.91 2.63 -1.48
C PRO A 285 15.54 1.26 -0.89
N GLN A 286 14.23 1.04 -0.75
CA GLN A 286 13.67 -0.22 -0.24
C GLN A 286 13.66 -1.28 -1.34
N SER A 287 13.91 -2.54 -0.96
CA SER A 287 13.90 -3.68 -1.89
C SER A 287 12.54 -3.76 -2.59
N ARG A 288 12.57 -3.77 -3.93
CA ARG A 288 11.38 -3.92 -4.75
C ARG A 288 10.88 -5.37 -4.64
N LEU A 289 9.57 -5.53 -4.44
CA LEU A 289 8.79 -6.75 -4.63
C LEU A 289 8.91 -7.83 -3.53
N ARG A 290 7.97 -7.84 -2.58
CA ARG A 290 7.46 -9.11 -2.04
C ARG A 290 6.39 -9.60 -3.01
N VAL A 291 6.62 -10.77 -3.60
CA VAL A 291 5.63 -11.52 -4.38
C VAL A 291 4.81 -12.35 -3.38
N GLY A 292 3.49 -12.15 -3.37
CA GLY A 292 2.55 -12.91 -2.54
C GLY A 292 2.37 -12.34 -1.12
N ARG A 293 1.23 -12.47 -0.44
CA ARG A 293 -0.03 -13.18 -0.70
C ARG A 293 -1.10 -12.45 0.13
N ALA A 294 -2.14 -11.96 -0.55
CA ALA A 294 -3.50 -11.68 -0.06
C ALA A 294 -4.18 -10.76 -1.09
N LEU A 295 -4.85 -11.36 -2.07
CA LEU A 295 -5.74 -10.59 -2.96
C LEU A 295 -6.97 -10.21 -2.12
N ALA A 296 -7.09 -8.94 -1.76
CA ALA A 296 -8.37 -8.42 -1.29
C ALA A 296 -9.32 -8.46 -2.49
N ARG A 297 -10.28 -9.38 -2.46
CA ARG A 297 -11.33 -9.45 -3.47
C ARG A 297 -12.22 -8.22 -3.30
N ARG A 298 -12.48 -7.50 -4.40
CA ARG A 298 -13.43 -6.41 -4.46
C ARG A 298 -14.67 -6.93 -5.18
N THR A 299 -15.81 -6.92 -4.50
CA THR A 299 -17.08 -7.50 -4.97
C THR A 299 -18.01 -6.46 -5.59
N THR A 300 -17.69 -5.17 -5.52
CA THR A 300 -18.57 -4.10 -5.97
C THR A 300 -18.67 -4.07 -7.51
N LYS A 301 -19.88 -4.34 -8.03
CA LYS A 301 -20.18 -4.24 -9.47
C LYS A 301 -20.13 -2.77 -9.89
N VAL A 302 -19.38 -2.46 -10.94
CA VAL A 302 -19.31 -1.10 -11.50
C VAL A 302 -20.61 -0.80 -12.24
N PRO A 303 -21.35 0.26 -11.89
CA PRO A 303 -22.61 0.59 -12.55
C PRO A 303 -22.40 1.04 -14.01
N SER A 304 -23.43 0.89 -14.83
CA SER A 304 -23.40 1.43 -16.19
C SER A 304 -23.43 2.97 -16.18
N LEU A 305 -22.92 3.61 -17.25
CA LEU A 305 -22.95 5.08 -17.35
C LEU A 305 -24.38 5.62 -17.36
N ARG A 306 -25.30 4.92 -18.04
CA ARG A 306 -26.74 5.28 -18.05
C ARG A 306 -27.33 5.20 -16.66
N THR A 307 -27.09 4.10 -15.94
CA THR A 307 -27.55 3.92 -14.55
C THR A 307 -26.99 5.01 -13.64
N SER A 308 -25.71 5.38 -13.84
CA SER A 308 -25.05 6.41 -13.04
C SER A 308 -25.60 7.81 -13.32
N LEU A 309 -25.93 8.13 -14.57
CA LEU A 309 -26.58 9.39 -14.94
C LEU A 309 -27.99 9.51 -14.36
N ILE A 310 -28.78 8.43 -14.40
CA ILE A 310 -30.11 8.40 -13.78
C ILE A 310 -30.00 8.57 -12.26
N ALA A 311 -29.10 7.83 -11.61
CA ALA A 311 -28.88 7.95 -10.18
C ALA A 311 -28.40 9.36 -9.79
N ALA A 312 -27.53 9.98 -10.58
CA ALA A 312 -27.08 11.35 -10.40
C ALA A 312 -28.24 12.36 -10.50
N ALA A 313 -29.13 12.22 -11.49
CA ALA A 313 -30.30 13.08 -11.63
C ALA A 313 -31.25 12.93 -10.43
N VAL A 314 -31.57 11.70 -10.03
CA VAL A 314 -32.41 11.42 -8.85
C VAL A 314 -31.78 12.00 -7.58
N PHE A 315 -30.48 11.84 -7.41
CA PHE A 315 -29.75 12.39 -6.28
C PHE A 315 -29.81 13.92 -6.23
N VAL A 316 -29.61 14.61 -7.36
CA VAL A 316 -29.70 16.07 -7.43
C VAL A 316 -31.11 16.56 -7.08
N VAL A 317 -32.15 15.88 -7.59
CA VAL A 317 -33.55 16.20 -7.23
C VAL A 317 -33.79 16.01 -5.74
N ALA A 318 -33.34 14.90 -5.16
CA ALA A 318 -33.46 14.66 -3.72
C ALA A 318 -32.73 15.72 -2.89
N ALA A 319 -31.51 16.10 -3.30
CA ALA A 319 -30.75 17.16 -2.65
C ALA A 319 -31.41 18.53 -2.77
N TRP A 320 -32.04 18.83 -3.91
CA TRP A 320 -32.82 20.05 -4.12
C TRP A 320 -34.05 20.11 -3.21
N VAL A 321 -34.81 19.02 -3.10
CA VAL A 321 -35.94 18.91 -2.17
C VAL A 321 -35.46 19.10 -0.73
N LEU A 322 -34.38 18.42 -0.32
CA LEU A 322 -33.83 18.59 1.04
C LEU A 322 -33.32 20.01 1.29
N ALA A 323 -32.60 20.61 0.34
CA ALA A 323 -32.04 21.95 0.52
C ALA A 323 -33.11 23.06 0.60
N THR A 324 -34.27 22.85 -0.02
CA THR A 324 -35.40 23.80 -0.01
C THR A 324 -36.37 23.58 1.15
N THR A 325 -36.41 22.37 1.70
CA THR A 325 -37.28 22.03 2.85
C THR A 325 -36.60 22.25 4.21
N LEU A 326 -35.28 22.09 4.27
CA LEU A 326 -34.50 22.35 5.48
C LEU A 326 -34.28 23.86 5.67
N SER A 327 -34.23 24.31 6.93
CA SER A 327 -33.93 25.71 7.28
C SER A 327 -32.65 25.85 8.10
N GLY A 328 -31.99 27.01 7.98
CA GLY A 328 -30.85 27.43 8.81
C GLY A 328 -29.66 26.46 8.81
N SER A 329 -29.26 26.01 10.00
CA SER A 329 -28.08 25.16 10.24
C SER A 329 -28.17 23.77 9.61
N ASN A 330 -29.36 23.28 9.31
CA ASN A 330 -29.56 21.96 8.68
C ASN A 330 -29.13 21.98 7.21
N VAL A 331 -29.40 23.07 6.48
CA VAL A 331 -28.95 23.26 5.09
C VAL A 331 -27.42 23.31 5.06
N PHE A 332 -26.81 24.04 5.99
CA PHE A 332 -25.36 24.12 6.11
C PHE A 332 -24.72 22.76 6.44
N THR A 333 -25.35 21.97 7.33
CA THR A 333 -24.91 20.61 7.66
C THR A 333 -24.99 19.68 6.45
N LEU A 334 -26.08 19.75 5.68
CA LEU A 334 -26.22 19.03 4.41
C LEU A 334 -25.10 19.41 3.44
N GLY A 335 -24.85 20.71 3.25
CA GLY A 335 -23.75 21.22 2.43
C GLY A 335 -22.39 20.67 2.87
N ARG A 336 -22.11 20.67 4.17
CA ARG A 336 -20.87 20.12 4.74
C ARG A 336 -20.74 18.62 4.48
N GLY A 337 -21.85 17.88 4.58
CA GLY A 337 -21.88 16.45 4.28
C GLY A 337 -21.57 16.15 2.82
N LEU A 338 -22.13 16.94 1.90
CA LEU A 338 -21.88 16.81 0.47
C LEU A 338 -20.44 17.19 0.08
N VAL A 339 -19.89 18.24 0.68
CA VAL A 339 -18.47 18.59 0.50
C VAL A 339 -17.57 17.47 1.02
N ALA A 340 -17.86 16.94 2.22
CA ALA A 340 -17.12 15.80 2.76
C ALA A 340 -17.24 14.57 1.86
N ALA A 341 -18.41 14.32 1.27
CA ALA A 341 -18.61 13.26 0.29
C ALA A 341 -17.75 13.45 -0.98
N LEU A 342 -17.59 14.70 -1.45
CA LEU A 342 -16.71 15.03 -2.57
C LEU A 342 -15.22 14.83 -2.23
N ILE A 343 -14.80 15.20 -1.01
CA ILE A 343 -13.47 14.87 -0.49
C ILE A 343 -13.27 13.35 -0.48
N LEU A 344 -14.26 12.59 -0.03
CA LEU A 344 -14.16 11.12 0.04
C LEU A 344 -14.18 10.47 -1.33
N LEU A 345 -14.90 11.03 -2.29
CA LEU A 345 -14.90 10.57 -3.67
C LEU A 345 -13.49 10.65 -4.29
N SER A 346 -12.70 11.65 -3.90
CA SER A 346 -11.29 11.71 -4.31
C SER A 346 -10.41 10.62 -3.71
N LEU A 347 -10.75 10.10 -2.52
CA LEU A 347 -10.10 8.91 -1.93
C LEU A 347 -10.61 7.61 -2.56
N VAL A 348 -11.87 7.53 -3.01
CA VAL A 348 -12.37 6.39 -3.79
C VAL A 348 -11.56 6.23 -5.08
N LEU A 349 -11.25 7.32 -5.78
CA LEU A 349 -10.40 7.28 -6.96
C LEU A 349 -8.98 6.79 -6.65
N LEU A 350 -8.36 7.28 -5.57
CA LEU A 350 -6.96 6.99 -5.26
C LEU A 350 -6.75 5.67 -4.53
N THR A 351 -7.44 5.47 -3.42
CA THR A 351 -7.36 4.27 -2.59
C THR A 351 -8.26 3.19 -3.11
N GLY A 352 -9.53 3.52 -3.38
CA GLY A 352 -10.51 2.54 -3.85
C GLY A 352 -10.16 1.93 -5.20
N TYR A 353 -9.68 2.72 -6.17
CA TYR A 353 -9.35 2.22 -7.51
C TYR A 353 -7.85 2.03 -7.73
N GLY A 354 -7.02 2.97 -7.25
CA GLY A 354 -5.57 2.92 -7.45
C GLY A 354 -4.79 2.11 -6.40
N GLY A 355 -5.44 1.67 -5.32
CA GLY A 355 -4.77 0.97 -4.20
C GLY A 355 -3.66 1.80 -3.54
N GLN A 356 -3.74 3.13 -3.65
CA GLN A 356 -2.79 4.07 -3.06
C GLN A 356 -3.43 4.76 -1.86
N ILE A 357 -2.75 4.74 -0.72
CA ILE A 357 -3.26 5.36 0.51
C ILE A 357 -2.66 6.76 0.63
N SER A 358 -3.51 7.78 0.72
CA SER A 358 -3.12 9.15 1.05
C SER A 358 -3.77 9.55 2.36
N LEU A 359 -2.96 10.08 3.29
CA LEU A 359 -3.41 10.59 4.58
C LEU A 359 -3.34 12.13 4.64
N ALA A 360 -3.37 12.79 3.49
CA ALA A 360 -3.21 14.25 3.33
C ALA A 360 -4.44 14.95 2.71
N GLN A 361 -5.62 14.32 2.70
CA GLN A 361 -6.72 14.83 1.88
C GLN A 361 -7.19 16.23 2.29
N TRP A 362 -7.23 16.55 3.60
CA TRP A 362 -7.57 17.90 4.07
C TRP A 362 -6.50 18.95 3.72
N THR A 363 -5.25 18.53 3.54
CA THR A 363 -4.18 19.42 3.05
C THR A 363 -4.49 19.86 1.61
N PHE A 364 -4.91 18.95 0.74
CA PHE A 364 -5.30 19.30 -0.64
C PHE A 364 -6.59 20.13 -0.70
N VAL A 365 -7.55 19.88 0.19
CA VAL A 365 -8.73 20.72 0.38
C VAL A 365 -8.31 22.15 0.78
N GLY A 366 -7.36 22.28 1.69
CA GLY A 366 -6.81 23.58 2.10
C GLY A 366 -6.12 24.33 0.95
N PHE A 367 -5.34 23.65 0.11
CA PHE A 367 -4.77 24.26 -1.09
C PHE A 367 -5.84 24.73 -2.08
N GLY A 368 -6.91 23.95 -2.25
CA GLY A 368 -8.04 24.34 -3.09
C GLY A 368 -8.76 25.58 -2.56
N ALA A 369 -9.07 25.62 -1.26
CA ALA A 369 -9.70 26.77 -0.62
C ALA A 369 -8.81 28.02 -0.68
N PHE A 370 -7.49 27.84 -0.50
CA PHE A 370 -6.50 28.91 -0.63
C PHE A 370 -6.47 29.51 -2.04
N ALA A 371 -6.33 28.65 -3.05
CA ALA A 371 -6.30 29.09 -4.45
C ALA A 371 -7.61 29.77 -4.85
N MET A 372 -8.76 29.21 -4.43
CA MET A 372 -10.06 29.85 -4.64
C MET A 372 -10.09 31.26 -4.04
N GLY A 373 -9.75 31.43 -2.77
CA GLY A 373 -9.82 32.72 -2.08
C GLY A 373 -8.84 33.79 -2.61
N LYS A 374 -7.74 33.39 -3.26
CA LYS A 374 -6.74 34.32 -3.80
C LYS A 374 -6.95 34.68 -5.27
N VAL A 375 -7.59 33.81 -6.05
CA VAL A 375 -7.72 34.00 -7.50
C VAL A 375 -9.05 34.70 -7.83
N ALA A 376 -8.96 35.80 -8.58
CA ALA A 376 -10.10 36.49 -9.17
C ALA A 376 -11.26 36.73 -8.17
N GLY A 377 -10.95 37.34 -7.03
CA GLY A 377 -11.94 37.84 -6.07
C GLY A 377 -12.49 36.80 -5.07
N GLY A 378 -12.20 35.51 -5.25
CA GLY A 378 -12.64 34.49 -4.30
C GLY A 378 -13.99 33.84 -4.62
N ASP A 379 -14.65 34.19 -5.72
CA ASP A 379 -16.02 33.80 -6.07
C ASP A 379 -16.19 33.39 -7.55
N SER A 380 -15.09 33.27 -8.30
CA SER A 380 -15.12 33.03 -9.74
C SER A 380 -14.91 31.57 -10.15
N VAL A 381 -15.38 31.20 -11.35
CA VAL A 381 -15.11 29.89 -11.96
C VAL A 381 -13.62 29.69 -12.22
N LEU A 382 -12.87 30.77 -12.53
CA LEU A 382 -11.42 30.73 -12.66
C LEU A 382 -10.75 30.35 -11.33
N GLY A 383 -11.29 30.81 -10.20
CA GLY A 383 -10.84 30.39 -8.88
C GLY A 383 -11.01 28.88 -8.64
N VAL A 384 -12.12 28.30 -9.12
CA VAL A 384 -12.35 26.84 -9.05
C VAL A 384 -11.35 26.06 -9.91
N LEU A 385 -11.08 26.53 -11.13
CA LEU A 385 -10.07 25.91 -11.99
C LEU A 385 -8.66 26.01 -11.39
N ALA A 386 -8.33 27.16 -10.80
CA ALA A 386 -7.08 27.35 -10.08
C ALA A 386 -6.98 26.44 -8.86
N ALA A 387 -8.07 26.24 -8.12
CA ALA A 387 -8.13 25.30 -6.99
C ALA A 387 -7.82 23.86 -7.41
N VAL A 388 -8.41 23.39 -8.50
CA VAL A 388 -8.14 22.06 -9.05
C VAL A 388 -6.70 21.94 -9.53
N ALA A 389 -6.22 22.91 -10.30
CA ALA A 389 -4.88 22.89 -10.88
C ALA A 389 -3.78 22.96 -9.80
N PHE A 390 -3.92 23.86 -8.83
CA PHE A 390 -2.95 24.07 -7.76
C PHE A 390 -2.88 22.86 -6.82
N ALA A 391 -4.03 22.34 -6.37
CA ALA A 391 -4.06 21.14 -5.55
C ALA A 391 -3.55 19.92 -6.31
N GLY A 392 -3.88 19.78 -7.60
CA GLY A 392 -3.39 18.70 -8.45
C GLY A 392 -1.87 18.74 -8.64
N ALA A 393 -1.29 19.92 -8.87
CA ALA A 393 0.15 20.11 -9.00
C ALA A 393 0.90 19.79 -7.70
N LEU A 394 0.39 20.26 -6.56
CA LEU A 394 0.97 19.94 -5.25
C LEU A 394 0.78 18.47 -4.87
N GLY A 395 -0.33 17.86 -5.29
CA GLY A 395 -0.55 16.42 -5.21
C GLY A 395 0.52 15.66 -5.99
N ALA A 396 0.73 16.02 -7.25
CA ALA A 396 1.79 15.42 -8.08
C ALA A 396 3.17 15.57 -7.44
N LEU A 397 3.51 16.76 -6.95
CA LEU A 397 4.77 17.04 -6.25
C LEU A 397 4.94 16.18 -4.99
N SER A 398 3.90 16.07 -4.16
CA SER A 398 3.92 15.25 -2.94
C SER A 398 4.10 13.76 -3.25
N ALA A 399 3.58 13.32 -4.41
CA ALA A 399 3.70 11.94 -4.87
C ALA A 399 5.06 11.62 -5.47
N LEU A 400 5.86 12.59 -5.97
CA LEU A 400 7.12 12.33 -6.67
C LEU A 400 8.10 11.44 -5.88
N PRO A 401 8.40 11.72 -4.60
CA PRO A 401 9.28 10.85 -3.79
C PRO A 401 8.62 9.51 -3.50
N ALA A 402 7.29 9.49 -3.48
CA ALA A 402 6.47 8.32 -3.24
C ALA A 402 6.21 7.45 -4.49
N LEU A 403 6.60 7.89 -5.69
CA LEU A 403 6.54 7.07 -6.91
C LEU A 403 7.41 5.81 -6.80
N ARG A 404 8.48 5.87 -5.99
CA ARG A 404 9.35 4.74 -5.64
C ARG A 404 8.82 3.90 -4.49
N LEU A 405 7.80 4.39 -3.78
CA LEU A 405 7.27 3.81 -2.55
C LEU A 405 5.99 3.00 -2.83
N ARG A 406 5.66 2.10 -1.91
CA ARG A 406 4.45 1.25 -1.98
C ARG A 406 3.72 1.25 -0.64
N GLY A 407 2.40 1.14 -0.73
CA GLY A 407 1.49 0.93 0.40
C GLY A 407 1.78 1.86 1.57
N LEU A 408 2.26 1.26 2.66
CA LEU A 408 2.59 1.91 3.91
C LEU A 408 3.45 3.18 3.77
N TYR A 409 4.52 3.13 2.97
CA TYR A 409 5.49 4.22 2.88
C TYR A 409 4.88 5.47 2.21
N LEU A 410 3.96 5.27 1.26
CA LEU A 410 3.20 6.36 0.64
C LEU A 410 2.21 6.98 1.65
N ALA A 411 1.50 6.15 2.42
CA ALA A 411 0.61 6.63 3.48
C ALA A 411 1.36 7.50 4.50
N LEU A 412 2.57 7.07 4.89
CA LEU A 412 3.39 7.81 5.84
C LEU A 412 4.00 9.08 5.25
N ALA A 413 4.46 9.05 4.00
CA ALA A 413 4.97 10.23 3.31
C ALA A 413 3.88 11.30 3.17
N THR A 414 2.67 10.92 2.76
CA THR A 414 1.53 11.84 2.66
C THR A 414 1.09 12.37 4.01
N PHE A 415 1.05 11.55 5.06
CA PHE A 415 0.77 12.02 6.42
C PHE A 415 1.79 13.06 6.90
N ALA A 416 3.07 12.76 6.72
CA ALA A 416 4.16 13.68 7.07
C ALA A 416 4.10 14.97 6.25
N PHE A 417 3.82 14.88 4.95
CA PHE A 417 3.56 16.03 4.09
C PHE A 417 2.41 16.90 4.64
N GLY A 418 1.30 16.28 5.04
CA GLY A 418 0.17 16.99 5.62
C GLY A 418 0.56 17.77 6.88
N VAL A 419 1.31 17.14 7.80
CA VAL A 419 1.84 17.80 9.01
C VAL A 419 2.77 18.96 8.68
N ALA A 420 3.68 18.79 7.72
CA ALA A 420 4.57 19.85 7.29
C ALA A 420 3.81 21.05 6.72
N MET A 421 2.78 20.79 5.91
CA MET A 421 1.97 21.85 5.29
C MET A 421 1.07 22.56 6.31
N THR A 422 0.59 21.87 7.35
CA THR A 422 -0.06 22.54 8.50
C THR A 422 0.85 23.62 9.08
N ALA A 423 2.10 23.28 9.38
CA ALA A 423 3.04 24.20 10.01
C ALA A 423 3.55 25.33 9.09
N VAL A 424 3.96 25.01 7.85
CA VAL A 424 4.61 26.01 6.96
C VAL A 424 3.63 26.80 6.10
N PHE A 425 2.50 26.19 5.74
CA PHE A 425 1.54 26.80 4.82
C PHE A 425 0.33 27.36 5.55
N PHE A 426 -0.37 26.53 6.33
CA PHE A 426 -1.66 26.92 6.92
C PHE A 426 -1.51 27.81 8.16
N ASP A 427 -0.58 27.50 9.07
CA ASP A 427 -0.32 28.32 10.27
C ASP A 427 0.53 29.57 9.99
N ASN A 428 0.88 29.80 8.72
CA ASN A 428 1.69 30.94 8.30
C ASN A 428 0.81 32.15 8.01
N ASN A 429 0.82 33.12 8.92
CA ASN A 429 0.05 34.37 8.79
C ASN A 429 0.42 35.20 7.54
N ASN A 430 1.62 35.04 6.97
CA ASN A 430 1.98 35.72 5.73
C ASN A 430 1.22 35.15 4.52
N ILE A 431 0.75 33.91 4.61
CA ILE A 431 0.02 33.22 3.54
C ILE A 431 -1.49 33.46 3.70
N PHE A 432 -2.02 33.25 4.91
CA PHE A 432 -3.46 33.37 5.22
C PHE A 432 -3.92 34.78 5.65
N GLY A 433 -3.00 35.75 5.80
CA GLY A 433 -3.30 37.13 6.19
C GLY A 433 -3.39 37.35 7.71
N GLN A 434 -3.41 38.62 8.14
CA GLN A 434 -3.57 38.98 9.55
C GLN A 434 -4.92 38.45 10.08
N GLY A 435 -4.87 37.62 11.13
CA GLY A 435 -6.05 36.94 11.70
C GLY A 435 -6.20 35.48 11.29
N GLY A 436 -5.35 34.94 10.41
CA GLY A 436 -5.29 33.51 10.08
C GLY A 436 -6.53 32.98 9.33
N ALA A 437 -7.33 33.87 8.75
CA ALA A 437 -8.58 33.55 8.09
C ALA A 437 -8.62 34.15 6.67
N LEU A 438 -8.82 33.29 5.68
CA LEU A 438 -8.96 33.64 4.27
C LEU A 438 -10.43 33.66 3.89
N LYS A 439 -10.92 34.79 3.40
CA LYS A 439 -12.27 34.92 2.85
C LYS A 439 -12.37 34.14 1.54
N VAL A 440 -13.38 33.29 1.43
CA VAL A 440 -13.67 32.52 0.21
C VAL A 440 -15.14 32.69 -0.11
N GLY A 441 -15.44 33.23 -1.28
CA GLY A 441 -16.78 33.50 -1.77
C GLY A 441 -17.45 32.28 -2.40
N ARG A 442 -18.74 32.41 -2.70
CA ARG A 442 -19.53 31.38 -3.39
C ARG A 442 -19.42 31.56 -4.89
N VAL A 443 -19.18 30.46 -5.59
CA VAL A 443 -19.12 30.44 -7.04
C VAL A 443 -20.52 30.30 -7.65
N LEU A 444 -20.80 31.04 -8.72
CA LEU A 444 -22.00 31.02 -9.57
C LEU A 444 -23.34 31.43 -8.92
N VAL A 445 -23.58 31.09 -7.66
CA VAL A 445 -24.91 31.16 -7.04
C VAL A 445 -24.87 31.83 -5.68
N HIS A 446 -25.90 32.61 -5.39
CA HIS A 446 -26.09 33.31 -4.12
C HIS A 446 -27.21 32.62 -3.32
N GLY A 447 -27.08 32.58 -1.98
CA GLY A 447 -28.04 31.90 -1.09
C GLY A 447 -27.64 30.48 -0.69
N ASP A 448 -28.00 30.08 0.54
CA ASP A 448 -27.50 28.86 1.18
C ASP A 448 -28.03 27.60 0.49
N SER A 449 -29.35 27.49 0.32
CA SER A 449 -29.98 26.35 -0.33
C SER A 449 -29.51 26.19 -1.77
N ALA A 450 -29.44 27.28 -2.53
CA ALA A 450 -28.99 27.25 -3.92
C ALA A 450 -27.53 26.80 -4.05
N PHE A 451 -26.67 27.23 -3.13
CA PHE A 451 -25.27 26.79 -3.09
C PHE A 451 -25.13 25.31 -2.71
N VAL A 452 -25.94 24.80 -1.76
CA VAL A 452 -25.96 23.37 -1.43
C VAL A 452 -26.40 22.51 -2.61
N VAL A 453 -27.36 22.98 -3.41
CA VAL A 453 -27.78 22.29 -4.64
C VAL A 453 -26.65 22.30 -5.68
N LEU A 454 -25.90 23.40 -5.82
CA LEU A 454 -24.71 23.43 -6.66
C LEU A 454 -23.68 22.37 -6.20
N ILE A 455 -23.41 22.25 -4.89
CA ILE A 455 -22.50 21.23 -4.35
C ILE A 455 -23.01 19.83 -4.69
N ALA A 456 -24.32 19.58 -4.59
CA ALA A 456 -24.93 18.31 -4.97
C ALA A 456 -24.75 17.99 -6.47
N VAL A 457 -24.94 18.98 -7.34
CA VAL A 457 -24.70 18.85 -8.79
C VAL A 457 -23.23 18.55 -9.08
N VAL A 458 -22.30 19.26 -8.44
CA VAL A 458 -20.86 19.02 -8.61
C VAL A 458 -20.47 17.64 -8.10
N PHE A 459 -20.99 17.20 -6.96
CA PHE A 459 -20.79 15.84 -6.45
C PHE A 459 -21.31 14.79 -7.43
N ALA A 460 -22.53 14.96 -7.94
CA ALA A 460 -23.14 14.03 -8.88
C ALA A 460 -22.34 13.95 -10.20
N ALA A 461 -21.91 15.09 -10.74
CA ALA A 461 -21.06 15.15 -11.92
C ALA A 461 -19.70 14.49 -11.68
N ALA A 462 -19.06 14.77 -10.54
CA ALA A 462 -17.80 14.14 -10.15
C ALA A 462 -17.96 12.62 -9.97
N ALA A 463 -19.06 12.16 -9.37
CA ALA A 463 -19.36 10.74 -9.19
C ALA A 463 -19.51 10.01 -10.54
N VAL A 464 -20.25 10.60 -11.48
CA VAL A 464 -20.34 10.09 -12.86
C VAL A 464 -18.98 10.10 -13.54
N GLY A 465 -18.18 11.16 -13.35
CA GLY A 465 -16.80 11.25 -13.84
C GLY A 465 -15.91 10.12 -13.30
N VAL A 466 -16.00 9.82 -12.00
CA VAL A 466 -15.26 8.70 -11.37
C VAL A 466 -15.71 7.34 -11.93
N VAL A 467 -17.01 7.14 -12.20
CA VAL A 467 -17.49 5.94 -12.91
C VAL A 467 -16.94 5.87 -14.33
N ALA A 468 -16.93 6.98 -15.07
CA ALA A 468 -16.37 7.05 -16.41
C ALA A 468 -14.87 6.70 -16.41
N VAL A 469 -14.11 7.23 -15.45
CA VAL A 469 -12.71 6.88 -15.23
C VAL A 469 -12.58 5.38 -14.93
N ARG A 470 -13.38 4.82 -14.02
CA ARG A 470 -13.35 3.38 -13.67
C ARG A 470 -13.56 2.46 -14.87
N ARG A 471 -14.47 2.82 -15.78
CA ARG A 471 -14.80 2.04 -16.98
C ARG A 471 -13.83 2.27 -18.15
N SER A 472 -13.07 3.35 -18.11
CA SER A 472 -12.06 3.67 -19.13
C SER A 472 -10.87 2.69 -19.09
N SER A 473 -10.06 2.73 -20.14
CA SER A 473 -8.78 2.02 -20.19
C SER A 473 -7.88 2.41 -19.01
N PHE A 474 -7.83 3.70 -18.64
CA PHE A 474 -7.09 4.16 -17.47
C PHE A 474 -7.60 3.54 -16.16
N GLY A 475 -8.92 3.41 -15.99
CA GLY A 475 -9.53 2.75 -14.83
C GLY A 475 -9.10 1.29 -14.68
N ARG A 476 -9.05 0.54 -15.80
CA ARG A 476 -8.56 -0.85 -15.81
C ARG A 476 -7.10 -0.93 -15.35
N ARG A 477 -6.25 0.01 -15.78
CA ARG A 477 -4.85 0.12 -15.31
C ARG A 477 -4.77 0.36 -13.80
N LEU A 478 -5.63 1.21 -13.25
CA LEU A 478 -5.66 1.49 -11.80
C LEU A 478 -5.99 0.23 -10.99
N VAL A 479 -7.06 -0.48 -11.40
CA VAL A 479 -7.48 -1.71 -10.71
C VAL A 479 -6.40 -2.79 -10.83
N ALA A 480 -5.86 -3.00 -12.03
CA ALA A 480 -4.76 -3.93 -12.24
C ALA A 480 -3.55 -3.58 -11.37
N MET A 481 -3.19 -2.29 -11.28
CA MET A 481 -2.10 -1.81 -10.43
C MET A 481 -2.37 -2.04 -8.94
N SER A 482 -3.63 -1.91 -8.50
CA SER A 482 -4.03 -2.21 -7.13
C SER A 482 -3.97 -3.71 -6.80
N ASP A 483 -4.24 -4.58 -7.79
CA ASP A 483 -4.13 -6.04 -7.64
C ASP A 483 -2.68 -6.51 -7.64
N SER A 484 -1.91 -6.13 -8.68
CA SER A 484 -0.52 -6.55 -8.83
C SER A 484 0.28 -5.59 -9.70
N GLN A 485 1.07 -4.72 -9.04
CA GLN A 485 2.03 -3.84 -9.73
C GLN A 485 3.08 -4.62 -10.53
N VAL A 486 3.44 -5.83 -10.09
CA VAL A 486 4.43 -6.67 -10.80
C VAL A 486 3.86 -7.13 -12.13
N ALA A 487 2.64 -7.69 -12.12
CA ALA A 487 1.96 -8.13 -13.33
C ALA A 487 1.71 -6.95 -14.27
N CYS A 488 1.46 -5.75 -13.74
CA CYS A 488 1.34 -4.55 -14.55
C CYS A 488 2.65 -4.17 -15.26
N ALA A 489 3.79 -4.25 -14.56
CA ALA A 489 5.09 -3.93 -15.15
C ALA A 489 5.48 -4.92 -16.25
N THR A 490 5.19 -6.22 -16.08
CA THR A 490 5.43 -7.26 -17.12
C THR A 490 4.52 -7.12 -18.34
N LEU A 491 3.50 -6.26 -18.28
CA LEU A 491 2.64 -5.89 -19.41
C LEU A 491 3.07 -4.63 -20.15
N GLY A 492 4.22 -4.03 -19.79
CA GLY A 492 4.71 -2.81 -20.45
C GLY A 492 4.14 -1.51 -19.89
N MET A 493 3.34 -1.56 -18.82
CA MET A 493 2.70 -0.37 -18.26
C MET A 493 3.66 0.44 -17.38
N SER A 494 3.69 1.76 -17.62
CA SER A 494 4.41 2.70 -16.78
C SER A 494 3.67 2.95 -15.46
N LEU A 495 4.14 2.30 -14.39
CA LEU A 495 3.57 2.46 -13.05
C LEU A 495 3.72 3.90 -12.52
N THR A 496 4.84 4.55 -12.86
CA THR A 496 5.18 5.89 -12.40
C THR A 496 4.15 6.93 -12.85
N TRP A 497 3.87 7.00 -14.15
CA TRP A 497 2.90 7.94 -14.70
C TRP A 497 1.48 7.63 -14.24
N THR A 498 1.12 6.34 -14.20
CA THR A 498 -0.20 5.92 -13.71
C THR A 498 -0.46 6.39 -12.28
N LYS A 499 0.53 6.22 -11.38
CA LYS A 499 0.47 6.72 -10.00
C LYS A 499 0.42 8.24 -9.93
N LEU A 500 1.26 8.94 -10.70
CA LEU A 500 1.33 10.40 -10.68
C LEU A 500 0.00 11.01 -11.11
N ILE A 501 -0.60 10.51 -12.20
CA ILE A 501 -1.86 11.01 -12.75
C ILE A 501 -3.01 10.78 -11.77
N VAL A 502 -3.15 9.57 -11.21
CA VAL A 502 -4.26 9.29 -10.27
C VAL A 502 -4.12 10.09 -8.97
N PHE A 503 -2.89 10.31 -8.51
CA PHE A 503 -2.64 11.12 -7.32
C PHE A 503 -2.95 12.59 -7.58
N ALA A 504 -2.51 13.15 -8.71
CA ALA A 504 -2.83 14.51 -9.12
C ALA A 504 -4.34 14.71 -9.31
N ALA A 505 -5.03 13.75 -9.94
CA ALA A 505 -6.47 13.79 -10.14
C ALA A 505 -7.24 13.73 -8.80
N SER A 506 -6.80 12.89 -7.86
CA SER A 506 -7.36 12.83 -6.51
C SER A 506 -7.15 14.14 -5.75
N ALA A 507 -5.93 14.67 -5.74
CA ALA A 507 -5.63 15.95 -5.09
C ALA A 507 -6.40 17.11 -5.72
N GLY A 508 -6.55 17.13 -7.06
CA GLY A 508 -7.36 18.10 -7.78
C GLY A 508 -8.85 18.01 -7.43
N LEU A 509 -9.40 16.80 -7.28
CA LEU A 509 -10.78 16.60 -6.85
C LEU A 509 -11.00 17.01 -5.37
N ALA A 510 -10.01 16.82 -4.50
CA ALA A 510 -10.01 17.43 -3.18
C ALA A 510 -9.90 18.96 -3.23
N GLY A 511 -9.11 19.51 -4.16
CA GLY A 511 -9.02 20.95 -4.39
C GLY A 511 -10.35 21.56 -4.81
N LEU A 512 -11.11 20.88 -5.69
CA LEU A 512 -12.49 21.24 -6.04
C LEU A 512 -13.39 21.27 -4.79
N ALA A 513 -13.29 20.25 -3.95
CA ALA A 513 -14.02 20.22 -2.69
C ALA A 513 -13.59 21.36 -1.75
N GLY A 514 -12.31 21.76 -1.77
CA GLY A 514 -11.78 22.92 -1.05
C GLY A 514 -12.39 24.25 -1.48
N ALA A 515 -12.52 24.48 -2.79
CA ALA A 515 -13.17 25.68 -3.31
C ALA A 515 -14.63 25.78 -2.83
N LEU A 516 -15.37 24.66 -2.89
CA LEU A 516 -16.76 24.59 -2.41
C LEU A 516 -16.87 24.68 -0.89
N PHE A 517 -15.94 24.05 -0.15
CA PHE A 517 -15.85 24.14 1.31
C PHE A 517 -15.65 25.59 1.76
N GLY A 518 -14.74 26.31 1.10
CA GLY A 518 -14.48 27.71 1.37
C GLY A 518 -15.72 28.58 1.14
N GLY A 519 -16.39 28.42 0.00
CA GLY A 519 -17.63 29.15 -0.28
C GLY A 519 -18.79 28.81 0.67
N LEU A 520 -18.82 27.58 1.20
CA LEU A 520 -19.81 27.16 2.20
C LEU A 520 -19.53 27.86 3.54
N GLN A 521 -18.26 27.89 3.97
CA GLN A 521 -17.83 28.49 5.24
C GLN A 521 -17.79 30.03 5.19
N GLY A 522 -17.60 30.63 4.01
CA GLY A 522 -17.40 32.06 3.78
C GLY A 522 -15.99 32.56 4.18
N SER A 523 -15.37 31.93 5.16
CA SER A 523 -13.99 32.14 5.56
C SER A 523 -13.39 30.84 6.09
N VAL A 524 -12.11 30.60 5.79
CA VAL A 524 -11.38 29.40 6.21
C VAL A 524 -10.08 29.78 6.91
N GLY A 525 -9.71 29.03 7.94
CA GLY A 525 -8.45 29.20 8.65
C GLY A 525 -7.69 27.89 8.85
N SER A 526 -6.52 27.96 9.47
CA SER A 526 -5.62 26.81 9.59
C SER A 526 -6.23 25.61 10.33
N LEU A 527 -7.06 25.87 11.34
CA LEU A 527 -7.79 24.86 12.11
C LEU A 527 -8.72 23.99 11.24
N ASN A 528 -9.16 24.48 10.08
CA ASN A 528 -10.01 23.71 9.18
C ASN A 528 -9.25 22.60 8.45
N PHE A 529 -7.91 22.72 8.31
CA PHE A 529 -7.09 21.85 7.46
C PHE A 529 -6.11 20.98 8.25
N GLN A 530 -6.42 20.70 9.52
CA GLN A 530 -5.61 19.83 10.37
C GLN A 530 -5.51 18.40 9.82
N VAL A 531 -4.31 17.82 9.89
CA VAL A 531 -4.02 16.49 9.33
C VAL A 531 -4.88 15.37 9.93
N LEU A 532 -5.25 15.48 11.22
CA LEU A 532 -6.07 14.46 11.90
C LEU A 532 -7.44 14.27 11.22
N ASN A 533 -8.00 15.33 10.64
CA ASN A 533 -9.27 15.23 9.91
C ASN A 533 -9.12 14.33 8.67
N SER A 534 -7.92 14.24 8.08
CA SER A 534 -7.63 13.33 6.96
C SER A 534 -7.70 11.87 7.38
N LEU A 535 -7.26 11.58 8.61
CA LEU A 535 -7.33 10.23 9.16
C LEU A 535 -8.77 9.85 9.47
N ALA A 536 -9.52 10.75 10.13
CA ALA A 536 -10.92 10.50 10.49
C ALA A 536 -11.79 10.26 9.26
N ILE A 537 -11.67 11.11 8.24
CA ILE A 537 -12.47 10.97 7.02
C ILE A 537 -12.08 9.69 6.23
N PHE A 538 -10.79 9.36 6.17
CA PHE A 538 -10.31 8.12 5.56
C PHE A 538 -10.87 6.88 6.25
N LEU A 539 -10.89 6.85 7.59
CA LEU A 539 -11.46 5.74 8.35
C LEU A 539 -12.97 5.63 8.21
N LEU A 540 -13.70 6.75 8.14
CA LEU A 540 -15.13 6.72 7.83
C LEU A 540 -15.37 6.10 6.45
N LEU A 541 -14.58 6.46 5.44
CA LEU A 541 -14.67 5.81 4.13
C LEU A 541 -14.36 4.31 4.22
N ALA A 542 -13.37 3.91 5.01
CA ALA A 542 -13.07 2.49 5.24
C ALA A 542 -14.23 1.72 5.91
N VAL A 543 -14.91 2.35 6.86
CA VAL A 543 -16.13 1.80 7.49
C VAL A 543 -17.22 1.54 6.45
N TRP A 544 -17.47 2.50 5.56
CA TRP A 544 -18.54 2.37 4.58
C TRP A 544 -18.16 1.52 3.34
N GLY A 545 -16.88 1.52 2.96
CA GLY A 545 -16.31 0.75 1.84
C GLY A 545 -15.45 1.62 0.92
N VAL A 546 -14.14 1.37 0.85
CA VAL A 546 -13.17 2.29 0.20
C VAL A 546 -13.34 2.38 -1.32
N ASP A 547 -13.92 1.37 -1.95
CA ASP A 547 -14.09 1.25 -3.41
C ASP A 547 -15.47 1.73 -3.93
N SER A 548 -16.33 2.24 -3.04
CA SER A 548 -17.72 2.59 -3.37
C SER A 548 -18.00 4.10 -3.38
N ILE A 549 -18.66 4.57 -4.43
CA ILE A 549 -19.13 5.96 -4.54
C ILE A 549 -20.23 6.25 -3.51
N LEU A 550 -21.12 5.29 -3.25
CA LEU A 550 -22.14 5.41 -2.21
C LEU A 550 -21.50 5.48 -0.83
N ALA A 551 -20.39 4.77 -0.61
CA ALA A 551 -19.65 4.86 0.65
C ALA A 551 -19.11 6.27 0.88
N ALA A 552 -18.59 6.93 -0.16
CA ALA A 552 -18.17 8.32 -0.05
C ALA A 552 -19.34 9.24 0.38
N LEU A 553 -20.54 9.03 -0.16
CA LEU A 553 -21.73 9.79 0.24
C LEU A 553 -22.09 9.55 1.71
N PHE A 554 -22.25 8.29 2.13
CA PHE A 554 -22.63 7.96 3.51
C PHE A 554 -21.56 8.36 4.53
N ALA A 555 -20.27 8.18 4.20
CA ALA A 555 -19.17 8.63 5.04
C ALA A 555 -19.13 10.16 5.14
N GLY A 556 -19.44 10.89 4.06
CA GLY A 556 -19.54 12.36 4.07
C GLY A 556 -20.67 12.87 4.96
N VAL A 557 -21.86 12.27 4.85
CA VAL A 557 -23.01 12.56 5.72
C VAL A 557 -22.68 12.21 7.18
N SER A 558 -22.05 11.05 7.43
CA SER A 558 -21.61 10.63 8.77
C SER A 558 -20.65 11.65 9.38
N TYR A 559 -19.68 12.13 8.61
CA TYR A 559 -18.72 13.15 9.04
C TYR A 559 -19.39 14.46 9.44
N ALA A 560 -20.34 14.94 8.63
CA ALA A 560 -21.08 16.16 8.94
C ALA A 560 -21.96 16.00 10.19
N TYR A 561 -22.61 14.85 10.36
CA TYR A 561 -23.43 14.58 11.54
C TYR A 561 -22.58 14.45 12.81
N LEU A 562 -21.43 13.78 12.75
CA LEU A 562 -20.49 13.69 13.87
C LEU A 562 -20.00 15.07 14.32
N PHE A 563 -19.79 16.00 13.38
CA PHE A 563 -19.48 17.39 13.73
C PHE A 563 -20.62 18.04 14.50
N VAL A 564 -21.87 17.93 14.02
CA VAL A 564 -23.04 18.53 14.68
C VAL A 564 -23.25 17.94 16.07
N LEU A 565 -23.10 16.63 16.21
CA LEU A 565 -23.20 15.92 17.47
C LEU A 565 -22.15 16.44 18.47
N SER A 566 -20.90 16.58 18.01
CA SER A 566 -19.79 17.09 18.83
C SER A 566 -19.91 18.59 19.19
N ALA A 567 -20.65 19.35 18.38
CA ALA A 567 -20.94 20.75 18.64
C ALA A 567 -22.06 20.92 19.68
N HIS A 568 -23.10 20.08 19.64
CA HIS A 568 -24.20 20.09 20.62
C HIS A 568 -23.82 19.47 21.95
N TYR A 569 -22.94 18.46 21.92
CA TYR A 569 -22.47 17.74 23.09
C TYR A 569 -20.94 17.85 23.17
N PRO A 570 -20.40 18.88 23.83
CA PRO A 570 -18.95 19.07 23.94
C PRO A 570 -18.24 17.90 24.64
N ASP A 571 -18.91 17.26 25.61
CA ASP A 571 -18.39 16.14 26.40
C ASP A 571 -18.10 14.89 25.55
N ILE A 572 -18.71 14.78 24.37
CA ILE A 572 -18.50 13.66 23.46
C ILE A 572 -17.48 13.98 22.35
N ARG A 573 -16.80 15.14 22.37
CA ARG A 573 -15.78 15.49 21.36
C ARG A 573 -14.71 14.40 21.25
N GLY A 574 -14.21 13.90 22.37
CA GLY A 574 -13.28 12.77 22.41
C GLY A 574 -13.90 11.45 21.92
N LEU A 575 -15.21 11.27 22.12
CA LEU A 575 -15.93 10.10 21.62
C LEU A 575 -16.02 10.07 20.10
N SER A 576 -15.98 11.21 19.39
CA SER A 576 -16.06 11.21 17.92
C SER A 576 -14.90 10.43 17.27
N PHE A 577 -13.66 10.68 17.69
CA PHE A 577 -12.49 9.91 17.26
C PHE A 577 -12.51 8.48 17.78
N MET A 578 -12.96 8.29 19.04
CA MET A 578 -13.08 6.95 19.63
C MET A 578 -14.07 6.06 18.87
N LEU A 579 -15.27 6.58 18.55
CA LEU A 579 -16.32 5.88 17.81
C LEU A 579 -15.90 5.61 16.37
N THR A 580 -15.25 6.58 15.71
CA THR A 580 -14.72 6.39 14.35
C THR A 580 -13.65 5.30 14.33
N GLY A 581 -12.70 5.34 15.29
CA GLY A 581 -11.68 4.31 15.46
C GLY A 581 -12.28 2.94 15.76
N LEU A 582 -13.24 2.87 16.68
CA LEU A 582 -13.91 1.62 17.06
C LEU A 582 -14.72 1.01 15.90
N ALA A 583 -15.46 1.83 15.16
CA ALA A 583 -16.21 1.39 13.98
C ALA A 583 -15.28 0.80 12.91
N ALA A 584 -14.16 1.49 12.63
CA ALA A 584 -13.17 1.01 11.67
C ALA A 584 -12.46 -0.28 12.16
N LEU A 585 -12.17 -0.40 13.46
CA LEU A 585 -11.62 -1.63 14.05
C LEU A 585 -12.60 -2.80 13.98
N GLY A 586 -13.89 -2.56 14.19
CA GLY A 586 -14.93 -3.60 14.09
C GLY A 586 -15.06 -4.17 12.67
N LEU A 587 -14.91 -3.30 11.66
CA LEU A 587 -14.99 -3.68 10.25
C LEU A 587 -13.65 -4.10 9.63
N ALA A 588 -12.56 -4.02 10.38
CA ALA A 588 -11.24 -4.49 9.97
C ALA A 588 -11.20 -5.93 9.43
N ARG A 589 -12.10 -6.78 9.91
CA ARG A 589 -12.22 -8.18 9.47
C ARG A 589 -13.02 -8.33 8.16
N ASN A 590 -13.77 -7.32 7.77
CA ASN A 590 -14.61 -7.26 6.57
C ASN A 590 -14.26 -6.00 5.74
N PRO A 591 -13.15 -6.02 4.98
CA PRO A 591 -12.60 -4.84 4.33
C PRO A 591 -13.47 -4.27 3.20
N GLU A 592 -14.50 -4.99 2.77
CA GLU A 592 -15.48 -4.53 1.77
C GLU A 592 -16.40 -3.42 2.33
N GLY A 593 -16.39 -3.20 3.65
CA GLY A 593 -17.17 -2.16 4.32
C GLY A 593 -18.65 -2.51 4.49
N ALA A 594 -19.38 -1.63 5.18
CA ALA A 594 -20.78 -1.83 5.54
C ALA A 594 -21.72 -1.97 4.33
N ILE A 595 -21.42 -1.28 3.21
CA ILE A 595 -22.28 -1.31 2.02
C ILE A 595 -22.26 -2.68 1.35
N ALA A 596 -21.08 -3.28 1.19
CA ALA A 596 -20.96 -4.60 0.58
C ALA A 596 -21.69 -5.68 1.39
N LEU A 597 -21.55 -5.66 2.72
CA LEU A 597 -22.26 -6.55 3.64
C LEU A 597 -23.78 -6.44 3.48
N THR A 598 -24.30 -5.22 3.35
CA THR A 598 -25.74 -4.98 3.18
C THR A 598 -26.22 -5.48 1.81
N SER A 599 -25.43 -5.25 0.76
CA SER A 599 -25.77 -5.70 -0.60
C SER A 599 -25.78 -7.22 -0.74
N HIS A 600 -24.86 -7.94 -0.07
CA HIS A 600 -24.82 -9.40 -0.09
C HIS A 600 -26.07 -10.01 0.59
N ASN A 601 -26.50 -9.44 1.72
CA ASN A 601 -27.72 -9.86 2.39
C ASN A 601 -28.97 -9.60 1.53
N LEU A 602 -29.02 -8.48 0.81
CA LEU A 602 -30.12 -8.16 -0.11
C LEU A 602 -30.15 -9.09 -1.33
N GLU A 603 -28.99 -9.43 -1.92
CA GLU A 603 -28.89 -10.39 -3.02
C GLU A 603 -29.28 -11.81 -2.58
N GLN A 604 -28.91 -12.24 -1.37
CA GLN A 604 -29.35 -13.53 -0.81
C GLN A 604 -30.87 -13.56 -0.59
N ILE A 605 -31.46 -12.49 -0.06
CA ILE A 605 -32.91 -12.38 0.09
C ILE A 605 -33.56 -12.42 -1.28
N ARG A 606 -33.08 -11.62 -2.25
CA ARG A 606 -33.63 -11.59 -3.61
C ARG A 606 -33.50 -12.95 -4.32
N GLY A 607 -32.39 -13.65 -4.16
CA GLY A 607 -32.17 -15.00 -4.68
C GLY A 607 -33.09 -16.03 -4.01
N TRP A 608 -33.34 -15.91 -2.71
CA TRP A 608 -34.32 -16.71 -1.99
C TRP A 608 -35.75 -16.47 -2.54
N TRP A 609 -36.13 -15.22 -2.80
CA TRP A 609 -37.40 -14.87 -3.44
C TRP A 609 -37.51 -15.40 -4.88
N GLN A 610 -36.44 -15.33 -5.67
CA GLN A 610 -36.41 -15.85 -7.05
C GLN A 610 -36.46 -17.38 -7.08
N SER A 611 -35.81 -18.06 -6.14
CA SER A 611 -35.84 -19.53 -6.02
C SER A 611 -37.21 -20.09 -5.59
N ARG A 612 -38.10 -19.25 -5.06
CA ARG A 612 -39.52 -19.59 -4.83
C ARG A 612 -40.38 -19.49 -6.10
N GLY A 613 -39.93 -18.77 -7.13
CA GLY A 613 -40.67 -18.54 -8.37
C GLY A 613 -40.40 -19.54 -9.49
N GLU A 614 -39.25 -20.22 -9.50
CA GLU A 614 -38.85 -21.11 -10.59
C GLU A 614 -38.39 -22.47 -10.07
N ARG A 615 -39.34 -23.38 -9.77
CA ARG A 615 -39.09 -24.82 -9.85
C ARG A 615 -39.37 -25.27 -11.28
N ARG A 616 -38.38 -25.18 -12.17
CA ARG A 616 -38.39 -25.92 -13.43
C ARG A 616 -37.60 -27.23 -13.25
N PRO A 617 -38.13 -28.39 -13.67
CA PRO A 617 -37.39 -29.64 -13.63
C PRO A 617 -36.20 -29.57 -14.59
N ALA A 618 -35.07 -30.15 -14.19
CA ALA A 618 -33.84 -30.19 -14.96
C ALA A 618 -34.05 -30.98 -16.26
N GLU A 619 -33.93 -30.30 -17.41
CA GLU A 619 -33.85 -30.96 -18.72
C GLU A 619 -32.46 -31.60 -18.91
N ALA A 620 -32.49 -32.82 -19.44
CA ALA A 620 -31.32 -33.64 -19.71
C ALA A 620 -30.46 -33.03 -20.84
N VAL A 621 -29.15 -33.04 -20.63
CA VAL A 621 -28.13 -32.61 -21.60
C VAL A 621 -28.10 -33.58 -22.78
N PRO A 622 -28.18 -33.14 -24.05
CA PRO A 622 -28.00 -34.02 -25.19
C PRO A 622 -26.51 -34.35 -25.37
N HIS A 623 -26.22 -35.62 -25.63
CA HIS A 623 -24.92 -36.10 -26.09
C HIS A 623 -24.60 -35.54 -27.47
N VAL A 624 -23.49 -34.81 -27.60
CA VAL A 624 -22.95 -34.34 -28.89
C VAL A 624 -21.96 -35.38 -29.41
N GLY A 625 -22.25 -35.93 -30.58
CA GLY A 625 -21.40 -36.88 -31.30
C GLY A 625 -20.17 -36.21 -31.91
N PHE A 626 -19.04 -36.91 -31.86
CA PHE A 626 -17.79 -36.56 -32.53
C PHE A 626 -17.93 -36.76 -34.05
N VAL A 627 -17.46 -35.79 -34.82
CA VAL A 627 -17.17 -35.93 -36.26
C VAL A 627 -15.65 -35.81 -36.43
N PRO A 628 -14.96 -36.79 -37.05
CA PRO A 628 -13.57 -36.63 -37.44
C PRO A 628 -13.50 -36.00 -38.84
N LEU A 629 -12.63 -35.00 -39.02
CA LEU A 629 -12.20 -34.49 -40.32
C LEU A 629 -10.70 -34.73 -40.44
N VAL A 630 -10.32 -35.69 -41.30
CA VAL A 630 -8.97 -35.92 -41.78
C VAL A 630 -9.05 -36.23 -43.29
N ALA A 631 -8.00 -35.80 -44.01
CA ALA A 631 -7.69 -35.88 -45.45
C ALA A 631 -8.23 -34.67 -46.26
N ASP A 632 -7.44 -33.93 -47.03
CA ASP A 632 -6.26 -34.27 -47.84
C ASP A 632 -5.22 -33.14 -47.88
N ALA A 633 -3.93 -33.50 -47.93
CA ALA A 633 -2.91 -32.73 -48.62
C ALA A 633 -1.78 -33.67 -49.06
N GLY A 634 -1.71 -33.93 -50.36
CA GLY A 634 -0.67 -34.74 -50.99
C GLY A 634 0.53 -33.90 -51.48
N ALA A 635 1.67 -34.59 -51.47
CA ALA A 635 2.84 -34.50 -52.36
C ALA A 635 3.84 -33.34 -52.20
N GLY A 636 5.10 -33.73 -51.99
CA GLY A 636 6.27 -32.89 -52.22
C GLY A 636 7.56 -33.41 -51.59
N ALA A 637 8.05 -34.59 -52.00
CA ALA A 637 9.39 -35.04 -51.64
C ALA A 637 10.45 -34.29 -52.48
N SER A 638 11.50 -33.77 -51.83
CA SER A 638 12.83 -33.70 -52.43
C SER A 638 13.90 -33.70 -51.34
N ASN A 639 14.88 -34.60 -51.51
CA ASN A 639 16.10 -34.73 -50.74
C ASN A 639 17.06 -33.57 -51.03
N GLY A 640 17.79 -33.14 -50.00
CA GLY A 640 18.98 -32.31 -50.14
C GLY A 640 19.65 -32.07 -48.80
N GLY A 641 20.64 -32.90 -48.45
CA GLY A 641 21.51 -32.68 -47.30
C GLY A 641 22.41 -31.45 -47.49
N GLY A 642 22.73 -30.77 -46.39
CA GLY A 642 23.65 -29.64 -46.42
C GLY A 642 23.70 -28.88 -45.10
N ASN A 643 24.79 -29.10 -44.38
CA ASN A 643 25.24 -28.42 -43.16
C ASN A 643 25.07 -26.88 -43.20
N GLY A 644 24.51 -26.28 -42.14
CA GLY A 644 24.38 -24.81 -42.06
C GLY A 644 23.61 -24.24 -40.86
N HIS A 645 23.89 -24.66 -39.62
CA HIS A 645 23.39 -23.99 -38.40
C HIS A 645 24.26 -22.77 -38.01
N HIS A 646 24.35 -21.78 -38.90
CA HIS A 646 24.96 -20.48 -38.59
C HIS A 646 23.98 -19.35 -38.95
N GLY A 647 23.48 -18.64 -37.93
CA GLY A 647 23.01 -17.27 -38.10
C GLY A 647 21.62 -16.89 -37.59
N GLN A 648 20.91 -17.70 -36.79
CA GLN A 648 19.69 -17.22 -36.14
C GLN A 648 19.98 -16.67 -34.74
N THR A 649 19.69 -15.38 -34.54
CA THR A 649 19.82 -14.71 -33.25
C THR A 649 18.96 -15.43 -32.21
N PRO A 650 19.53 -15.88 -31.07
CA PRO A 650 18.78 -16.60 -30.06
C PRO A 650 17.69 -15.72 -29.44
N ALA A 651 16.57 -16.34 -29.06
CA ALA A 651 15.46 -15.63 -28.42
C ALA A 651 15.85 -15.14 -27.02
N LEU A 652 16.61 -15.96 -26.28
CA LEU A 652 17.25 -15.64 -25.00
C LEU A 652 18.68 -16.17 -25.01
N GLU A 653 19.62 -15.38 -24.52
CA GLU A 653 20.98 -15.82 -24.23
C GLU A 653 21.43 -15.24 -22.88
N LEU A 654 21.86 -16.12 -21.98
CA LEU A 654 22.45 -15.82 -20.69
C LEU A 654 23.93 -16.22 -20.76
N ILE A 655 24.82 -15.30 -20.38
CA ILE A 655 26.26 -15.49 -20.38
C ILE A 655 26.78 -15.15 -18.98
N ASP A 656 27.32 -16.14 -18.28
CA ASP A 656 27.93 -16.03 -16.95
C ASP A 656 27.05 -15.23 -15.95
N VAL A 657 25.73 -15.50 -15.94
CA VAL A 657 24.80 -14.68 -15.16
C VAL A 657 24.86 -15.04 -13.68
N HIS A 658 25.18 -14.05 -12.84
CA HIS A 658 25.08 -14.15 -11.39
C HIS A 658 23.95 -13.27 -10.87
N THR A 659 23.13 -13.78 -9.97
CA THR A 659 22.08 -12.97 -9.31
C THR A 659 21.62 -13.57 -7.98
N GLY A 660 21.02 -12.74 -7.14
CA GLY A 660 20.51 -13.18 -5.85
C GLY A 660 19.79 -12.10 -5.06
N TYR A 661 19.34 -12.43 -3.85
CA TYR A 661 18.54 -11.54 -3.01
C TYR A 661 19.37 -10.94 -1.87
N GLY A 662 19.47 -9.61 -1.85
CA GLY A 662 20.21 -8.91 -0.80
C GLY A 662 21.70 -9.24 -0.86
N ARG A 663 22.17 -10.07 0.07
CA ARG A 663 23.56 -10.56 0.13
C ARG A 663 23.71 -12.04 -0.24
N ILE A 664 22.61 -12.72 -0.53
CA ILE A 664 22.58 -14.15 -0.82
C ILE A 664 22.55 -14.31 -2.33
N GLU A 665 23.62 -14.83 -2.90
CA GLU A 665 23.66 -15.25 -4.30
C GLU A 665 22.85 -16.54 -4.47
N VAL A 666 22.04 -16.61 -5.54
CA VAL A 666 21.12 -17.74 -5.80
C VAL A 666 21.40 -18.38 -7.15
N VAL A 667 21.84 -17.60 -8.14
CA VAL A 667 22.26 -18.06 -9.47
C VAL A 667 23.75 -17.76 -9.58
N HIS A 668 24.54 -18.79 -9.90
CA HIS A 668 26.00 -18.79 -9.83
C HIS A 668 26.62 -19.05 -11.21
N GLY A 669 26.74 -18.01 -12.05
CA GLY A 669 27.39 -18.11 -13.36
C GLY A 669 26.65 -19.07 -14.29
N VAL A 670 25.42 -18.69 -14.68
CA VAL A 670 24.59 -19.51 -15.58
C VAL A 670 24.73 -19.06 -17.02
N ASP A 671 25.11 -20.03 -17.87
CA ASP A 671 25.04 -19.94 -19.34
C ASP A 671 23.82 -20.72 -19.85
N LEU A 672 22.99 -20.08 -20.68
CA LEU A 672 21.77 -20.67 -21.23
C LEU A 672 21.38 -19.98 -22.53
N VAL A 673 21.11 -20.77 -23.58
CA VAL A 673 20.65 -20.27 -24.87
C VAL A 673 19.30 -20.90 -25.20
N VAL A 674 18.30 -20.07 -25.48
CA VAL A 674 16.99 -20.50 -25.99
C VAL A 674 16.89 -20.10 -27.46
N PRO A 675 16.94 -21.09 -28.39
CA PRO A 675 16.75 -20.83 -29.81
C PRO A 675 15.36 -20.27 -30.14
N PRO A 676 15.20 -19.54 -31.25
CA PRO A 676 13.88 -19.13 -31.73
C PRO A 676 12.99 -20.34 -32.05
N ALA A 677 11.67 -20.20 -31.90
CA ALA A 677 10.68 -21.24 -32.24
C ALA A 677 10.89 -22.62 -31.58
N THR A 678 11.52 -22.66 -30.40
CA THR A 678 11.73 -23.90 -29.63
C THR A 678 11.12 -23.81 -28.24
N VAL A 679 10.85 -24.97 -27.64
CA VAL A 679 10.51 -25.12 -26.23
C VAL A 679 11.76 -25.63 -25.50
N PHE A 680 12.28 -24.79 -24.61
CA PHE A 680 13.40 -25.12 -23.73
C PHE A 680 12.87 -25.38 -22.32
N ALA A 681 13.05 -26.59 -21.78
CA ALA A 681 12.66 -26.93 -20.42
C ALA A 681 13.80 -26.70 -19.41
N LEU A 682 13.55 -25.90 -18.38
CA LEU A 682 14.46 -25.73 -17.24
C LEU A 682 13.91 -26.48 -16.02
N LEU A 683 14.56 -27.59 -15.70
CA LEU A 683 14.15 -28.56 -14.69
C LEU A 683 15.01 -28.44 -13.44
N GLY A 684 14.54 -28.96 -12.31
CA GLY A 684 15.33 -29.05 -11.08
C GLY A 684 14.48 -28.95 -9.81
N PRO A 685 15.06 -29.27 -8.65
CA PRO A 685 14.34 -29.25 -7.38
C PRO A 685 13.94 -27.83 -6.93
N ASN A 686 13.10 -27.76 -5.91
CA ASN A 686 12.68 -26.48 -5.32
C ASN A 686 13.88 -25.81 -4.64
N GLY A 687 14.01 -24.50 -4.86
CA GLY A 687 15.18 -23.75 -4.40
C GLY A 687 16.42 -23.86 -5.29
N ALA A 688 16.37 -24.56 -6.44
CA ALA A 688 17.51 -24.64 -7.36
C ALA A 688 17.88 -23.32 -8.05
N GLY A 689 17.02 -22.29 -8.00
CA GLY A 689 17.25 -20.98 -8.62
C GLY A 689 16.47 -20.72 -9.92
N LYS A 690 15.63 -21.66 -10.37
CA LYS A 690 14.86 -21.58 -11.62
C LYS A 690 14.01 -20.31 -11.76
N SER A 691 13.14 -20.04 -10.78
CA SER A 691 12.29 -18.84 -10.81
C SER A 691 13.10 -17.55 -10.65
N THR A 692 14.27 -17.58 -9.98
CA THR A 692 15.19 -16.44 -9.92
C THR A 692 15.81 -16.16 -11.28
N LEU A 693 16.14 -17.20 -12.06
CA LEU A 693 16.61 -17.07 -13.43
C LEU A 693 15.53 -16.48 -14.35
N ILE A 694 14.28 -16.98 -14.29
CA ILE A 694 13.14 -16.41 -15.03
C ILE A 694 12.93 -14.93 -14.67
N ARG A 695 12.99 -14.58 -13.37
CA ARG A 695 12.86 -13.18 -12.93
C ARG A 695 13.99 -12.30 -13.47
N THR A 696 15.17 -12.85 -13.67
CA THR A 696 16.30 -12.14 -14.26
C THR A 696 16.09 -11.94 -15.75
N ALA A 697 15.72 -13.00 -16.46
CA ALA A 697 15.41 -12.96 -17.89
C ALA A 697 14.18 -12.11 -18.24
N SER A 698 13.28 -11.86 -17.29
CA SER A 698 12.11 -10.95 -17.47
C SER A 698 12.36 -9.51 -16.99
N GLY A 699 13.57 -9.19 -16.50
CA GLY A 699 13.91 -7.89 -15.93
C GLY A 699 13.28 -7.61 -14.55
N GLY A 700 12.60 -8.59 -13.96
CA GLY A 700 12.04 -8.51 -12.61
C GLY A 700 13.10 -8.48 -11.50
N HIS A 701 14.32 -8.91 -11.81
CA HIS A 701 15.45 -8.92 -10.89
C HIS A 701 16.76 -8.61 -11.64
N PRO A 702 17.62 -7.67 -11.20
CA PRO A 702 18.85 -7.37 -11.93
C PRO A 702 19.88 -8.50 -11.81
N ALA A 703 20.60 -8.76 -12.90
CA ALA A 703 21.86 -9.50 -12.85
C ALA A 703 22.90 -8.67 -12.06
N TRP A 704 23.66 -9.32 -11.18
CA TRP A 704 24.77 -8.71 -10.45
C TRP A 704 26.03 -8.64 -11.32
N SER A 705 26.24 -9.66 -12.15
CA SER A 705 27.26 -9.76 -13.20
C SER A 705 26.80 -10.70 -14.31
N GLY A 706 27.57 -10.79 -15.39
CA GLY A 706 27.19 -11.51 -16.61
C GLY A 706 26.37 -10.66 -17.58
N CYS A 707 25.92 -11.25 -18.69
CA CYS A 707 25.15 -10.60 -19.74
C CYS A 707 23.85 -11.35 -20.03
N VAL A 708 22.77 -10.60 -20.19
CA VAL A 708 21.45 -11.09 -20.62
C VAL A 708 21.13 -10.45 -21.96
N HIS A 709 20.92 -11.28 -22.98
CA HIS A 709 20.48 -10.86 -24.31
C HIS A 709 19.07 -11.40 -24.62
N ILE A 710 18.21 -10.55 -25.17
CA ILE A 710 16.90 -10.94 -25.71
C ILE A 710 16.88 -10.60 -27.20
N SER A 711 16.73 -11.60 -28.05
CA SER A 711 16.77 -11.41 -29.51
C SER A 711 18.01 -10.60 -29.95
N GLY A 712 19.16 -10.85 -29.31
CA GLY A 712 20.44 -10.17 -29.58
C GLY A 712 20.61 -8.78 -28.95
N VAL A 713 19.61 -8.27 -28.23
CA VAL A 713 19.70 -6.98 -27.53
C VAL A 713 20.15 -7.19 -26.09
N HIS A 714 21.20 -6.50 -25.66
CA HIS A 714 21.67 -6.52 -24.27
C HIS A 714 20.70 -5.76 -23.35
N VAL A 715 20.22 -6.43 -22.30
CA VAL A 715 19.10 -5.95 -21.47
C VAL A 715 19.39 -5.90 -19.97
N ASN A 716 20.66 -5.99 -19.56
CA ASN A 716 21.00 -5.87 -18.14
C ASN A 716 20.47 -4.56 -17.55
N GLY A 717 19.75 -4.67 -16.43
CA GLY A 717 19.15 -3.52 -15.75
C GLY A 717 17.92 -2.92 -16.46
N ALA A 718 17.49 -3.48 -17.60
CA ALA A 718 16.25 -3.08 -18.24
C ALA A 718 15.06 -3.32 -17.32
N ALA A 719 14.15 -2.35 -17.26
CA ALA A 719 12.92 -2.49 -16.49
C ALA A 719 12.00 -3.55 -17.14
N PRO A 720 11.15 -4.26 -16.37
CA PRO A 720 10.21 -5.26 -16.93
C PRO A 720 9.32 -4.70 -18.06
N GLU A 721 8.98 -3.42 -17.99
CA GLU A 721 8.20 -2.76 -19.04
C GLU A 721 8.95 -2.64 -20.38
N ALA A 722 10.28 -2.47 -20.34
CA ALA A 722 11.12 -2.48 -21.52
C ALA A 722 11.25 -3.91 -22.08
N MET A 723 11.38 -4.91 -21.20
CA MET A 723 11.41 -6.33 -21.58
C MET A 723 10.12 -6.76 -22.27
N ALA A 724 8.97 -6.35 -21.73
CA ALA A 724 7.67 -6.59 -22.32
C ALA A 724 7.55 -5.96 -23.72
N ARG A 725 8.05 -4.74 -23.91
CA ARG A 725 8.11 -4.04 -25.21
C ARG A 725 9.06 -4.71 -26.20
N LEU A 726 10.11 -5.39 -25.73
CA LEU A 726 11.01 -6.22 -26.56
C LEU A 726 10.37 -7.56 -26.98
N GLY A 727 9.21 -7.91 -26.43
CA GLY A 727 8.47 -9.12 -26.78
C GLY A 727 8.57 -10.25 -25.75
N VAL A 728 9.10 -10.01 -24.55
CA VAL A 728 9.18 -11.02 -23.46
C VAL A 728 7.86 -11.10 -22.71
N CYS A 729 7.20 -12.26 -22.72
CA CYS A 729 5.99 -12.54 -21.94
C CYS A 729 6.33 -13.48 -20.80
N THR A 730 5.79 -13.23 -19.62
CA THR A 730 6.04 -14.07 -18.45
C THR A 730 4.72 -14.47 -17.82
N VAL A 731 4.52 -15.78 -17.65
CA VAL A 731 3.46 -16.38 -16.86
C VAL A 731 4.12 -16.94 -15.59
N PRO A 732 4.19 -16.14 -14.51
CA PRO A 732 4.85 -16.54 -13.27
C PRO A 732 4.03 -17.59 -12.50
N GLU A 733 4.68 -18.24 -11.54
CA GLU A 733 4.07 -19.16 -10.59
C GLU A 733 2.86 -18.52 -9.88
N GLY A 734 1.78 -19.27 -9.70
CA GLY A 734 0.64 -18.86 -8.86
C GLY A 734 -0.43 -18.02 -9.55
N ARG A 735 -0.87 -18.43 -10.75
CA ARG A 735 -2.05 -17.90 -11.48
C ARG A 735 -2.04 -16.38 -11.58
N SER A 736 -1.17 -15.87 -12.45
CA SER A 736 -1.00 -14.45 -12.77
C SER A 736 -2.26 -13.87 -13.43
N ILE A 737 -3.27 -13.52 -12.64
CA ILE A 737 -4.49 -12.86 -13.09
C ILE A 737 -4.77 -11.63 -12.22
N PHE A 738 -5.48 -10.65 -12.78
CA PHE A 738 -6.04 -9.54 -12.03
C PHE A 738 -7.41 -9.96 -11.52
N ALA A 739 -7.46 -10.39 -10.25
CA ALA A 739 -8.64 -10.99 -9.65
C ALA A 739 -9.87 -10.05 -9.61
N ASN A 740 -9.63 -8.74 -9.51
CA ASN A 740 -10.66 -7.71 -9.44
C ASN A 740 -11.04 -7.14 -10.82
N LEU A 741 -10.50 -7.72 -11.89
CA LEU A 741 -10.92 -7.48 -13.26
C LEU A 741 -11.74 -8.68 -13.76
N THR A 742 -12.67 -8.41 -14.68
CA THR A 742 -13.39 -9.45 -15.41
C THR A 742 -12.47 -10.22 -16.37
N VAL A 743 -12.92 -11.36 -16.89
CA VAL A 743 -12.20 -12.14 -17.92
C VAL A 743 -11.87 -11.26 -19.13
N ALA A 744 -12.86 -10.54 -19.68
CA ALA A 744 -12.63 -9.63 -20.80
C ALA A 744 -11.65 -8.51 -20.44
N GLU A 745 -11.77 -7.91 -19.25
CA GLU A 745 -10.84 -6.87 -18.83
C GLU A 745 -9.41 -7.39 -18.66
N ASN A 746 -9.22 -8.61 -18.14
CA ASN A 746 -7.91 -9.26 -18.04
C ASN A 746 -7.26 -9.43 -19.42
N LEU A 747 -8.03 -9.85 -20.43
CA LEU A 747 -7.55 -9.99 -21.80
C LEU A 747 -7.22 -8.63 -22.39
N ARG A 748 -8.10 -7.63 -22.26
CA ARG A 748 -7.86 -6.25 -22.72
C ARG A 748 -6.62 -5.61 -22.12
N MET A 749 -6.14 -6.05 -20.94
CA MET A 749 -4.87 -5.58 -20.40
C MET A 749 -3.68 -5.89 -21.33
N MET A 750 -3.81 -6.84 -22.24
CA MET A 750 -2.78 -7.20 -23.21
C MET A 750 -2.57 -6.16 -24.31
N THR A 751 -3.54 -5.27 -24.56
CA THR A 751 -3.40 -4.16 -25.53
C THR A 751 -2.39 -3.10 -25.11
N TYR A 752 -1.90 -3.12 -23.87
CA TYR A 752 -0.81 -2.23 -23.44
C TYR A 752 0.58 -2.70 -23.86
N ARG A 753 0.72 -3.98 -24.21
CA ARG A 753 1.98 -4.59 -24.61
C ARG A 753 2.27 -4.40 -26.10
N ILE A 754 1.23 -4.29 -26.91
CA ILE A 754 1.25 -4.28 -28.38
C ILE A 754 0.11 -3.37 -28.86
N GLY A 755 0.31 -2.63 -29.94
CA GLY A 755 -0.70 -1.75 -30.54
C GLY A 755 -1.85 -2.50 -31.23
N VAL A 756 -2.38 -3.53 -30.57
CA VAL A 756 -3.47 -4.40 -31.00
C VAL A 756 -4.75 -3.96 -30.30
N THR A 757 -5.88 -4.05 -31.00
CA THR A 757 -7.18 -3.59 -30.51
C THR A 757 -7.76 -4.53 -29.45
N ASP A 758 -8.70 -4.03 -28.64
CA ASP A 758 -9.40 -4.84 -27.63
C ASP A 758 -10.10 -6.05 -28.29
N ASP A 759 -10.66 -5.86 -29.50
CA ASP A 759 -11.41 -6.90 -30.23
C ASP A 759 -10.51 -8.02 -30.76
N GLU A 760 -9.36 -7.68 -31.37
CA GLU A 760 -8.40 -8.69 -31.86
C GLU A 760 -7.82 -9.55 -30.73
N VAL A 761 -7.57 -8.94 -29.57
CA VAL A 761 -7.09 -9.65 -28.37
C VAL A 761 -8.14 -10.62 -27.85
N GLU A 762 -9.40 -10.19 -27.76
CA GLU A 762 -10.51 -11.03 -27.33
C GLU A 762 -10.76 -12.16 -28.32
N GLU A 763 -10.77 -11.89 -29.62
CA GLU A 763 -10.99 -12.88 -30.67
C GLU A 763 -9.93 -13.99 -30.63
N ARG A 764 -8.64 -13.64 -30.59
CA ARG A 764 -7.55 -14.62 -30.48
C ARG A 764 -7.66 -15.45 -29.20
N ALA A 765 -7.93 -14.79 -28.07
CA ALA A 765 -8.02 -15.45 -26.77
C ALA A 765 -9.22 -16.41 -26.68
N TYR A 766 -10.40 -16.00 -27.16
CA TYR A 766 -11.61 -16.83 -27.12
C TYR A 766 -11.59 -17.95 -28.15
N SER A 767 -10.90 -17.76 -29.28
CA SER A 767 -10.69 -18.82 -30.27
C SER A 767 -9.81 -19.94 -29.70
N ALA A 768 -8.73 -19.58 -28.98
CA ALA A 768 -7.88 -20.55 -28.30
C ALA A 768 -8.54 -21.15 -27.04
N PHE A 769 -9.31 -20.36 -26.29
CA PHE A 769 -9.94 -20.79 -25.03
C PHE A 769 -11.45 -20.47 -24.99
N PRO A 770 -12.31 -21.24 -25.69
CA PRO A 770 -13.75 -20.94 -25.81
C PRO A 770 -14.50 -20.83 -24.48
N ARG A 771 -14.08 -21.57 -23.45
CA ARG A 771 -14.68 -21.53 -22.11
C ARG A 771 -14.58 -20.17 -21.43
N LEU A 772 -13.61 -19.34 -21.82
CA LEU A 772 -13.47 -17.98 -21.31
C LEU A 772 -14.52 -17.04 -21.92
N ALA A 773 -14.97 -17.30 -23.16
CA ALA A 773 -15.99 -16.47 -23.83
C ALA A 773 -17.34 -16.53 -23.08
N GLU A 774 -17.73 -17.72 -22.62
CA GLU A 774 -18.94 -17.95 -21.79
C GLU A 774 -18.92 -17.10 -20.50
N ARG A 775 -17.72 -16.77 -20.00
CA ARG A 775 -17.48 -16.12 -18.71
C ARG A 775 -16.89 -14.72 -18.84
N ARG A 776 -16.97 -14.10 -20.02
CA ARG A 776 -16.34 -12.80 -20.34
C ARG A 776 -16.63 -11.69 -19.31
N HIS A 777 -17.80 -11.69 -18.67
CA HIS A 777 -18.23 -10.70 -17.69
C HIS A 777 -18.00 -11.11 -16.23
N GLN A 778 -17.50 -12.32 -15.98
CA GLN A 778 -17.22 -12.83 -14.64
C GLN A 778 -15.88 -12.27 -14.13
N LEU A 779 -15.82 -11.93 -12.84
CA LEU A 779 -14.56 -11.56 -12.16
C LEU A 779 -13.58 -12.73 -12.19
N ALA A 780 -12.34 -12.49 -12.62
CA ALA A 780 -11.34 -13.55 -12.76
C ALA A 780 -11.02 -14.23 -11.41
N GLY A 781 -11.14 -13.49 -10.30
CA GLY A 781 -10.96 -14.03 -8.95
C GLY A 781 -11.98 -15.08 -8.52
N THR A 782 -13.13 -15.21 -9.21
CA THR A 782 -14.19 -16.20 -8.93
C THR A 782 -14.15 -17.41 -9.85
N LEU A 783 -13.24 -17.42 -10.84
CA LEU A 783 -12.99 -18.59 -11.67
C LEU A 783 -12.39 -19.75 -10.85
N SER A 784 -12.63 -20.98 -11.29
CA SER A 784 -11.93 -22.16 -10.77
C SER A 784 -10.43 -22.08 -11.08
N GLY A 785 -9.63 -22.86 -10.35
CA GLY A 785 -8.19 -22.82 -10.53
C GLY A 785 -7.68 -23.14 -11.93
N GLY A 786 -8.32 -24.08 -12.63
CA GLY A 786 -8.00 -24.40 -14.02
C GLY A 786 -8.38 -23.28 -14.98
N GLU A 787 -9.54 -22.66 -14.78
CA GLU A 787 -9.99 -21.53 -15.61
C GLU A 787 -9.11 -20.28 -15.41
N GLN A 788 -8.62 -20.04 -14.19
CA GLN A 788 -7.63 -18.98 -13.93
C GLN A 788 -6.32 -19.23 -14.69
N GLN A 789 -5.88 -20.48 -14.77
CA GLN A 789 -4.69 -20.84 -15.54
C GLN A 789 -4.91 -20.70 -17.05
N MET A 790 -6.07 -21.12 -17.55
CA MET A 790 -6.45 -20.88 -18.95
C MET A 790 -6.44 -19.38 -19.28
N LEU A 791 -6.98 -18.53 -18.41
CA LEU A 791 -6.94 -17.08 -18.58
C LEU A 791 -5.51 -16.54 -18.59
N ALA A 792 -4.61 -17.06 -17.74
CA ALA A 792 -3.21 -16.68 -17.74
C ALA A 792 -2.50 -17.07 -19.05
N MET A 793 -2.81 -18.24 -19.63
CA MET A 793 -2.28 -18.68 -20.93
C MET A 793 -2.89 -17.90 -22.10
N ALA A 794 -4.19 -17.63 -22.09
CA ALA A 794 -4.90 -16.86 -23.12
C ALA A 794 -4.27 -15.48 -23.33
N ARG A 795 -3.74 -14.87 -22.26
CA ARG A 795 -2.95 -13.64 -22.31
C ARG A 795 -1.69 -13.79 -23.16
N ALA A 796 -0.95 -14.88 -23.01
CA ALA A 796 0.24 -15.14 -23.83
C ALA A 796 -0.13 -15.28 -25.31
N VAL A 797 -1.14 -16.11 -25.62
CA VAL A 797 -1.63 -16.35 -26.99
C VAL A 797 -2.07 -15.04 -27.67
N ALA A 798 -2.83 -14.21 -26.96
CA ALA A 798 -3.33 -12.96 -27.51
C ALA A 798 -2.21 -11.99 -27.96
N THR A 799 -0.99 -12.16 -27.41
CA THR A 799 0.10 -11.21 -27.62
C THR A 799 1.21 -11.63 -28.57
N ASN A 800 1.17 -12.87 -29.07
CA ASN A 800 2.20 -13.44 -29.94
C ASN A 800 3.64 -13.01 -29.56
N PRO A 801 4.09 -13.30 -28.33
CA PRO A 801 5.38 -12.81 -27.84
C PRO A 801 6.55 -13.46 -28.57
N LYS A 802 7.70 -12.76 -28.65
CA LYS A 802 8.93 -13.34 -29.20
C LYS A 802 9.54 -14.41 -28.29
N LEU A 803 9.37 -14.23 -26.98
CA LEU A 803 9.83 -15.14 -25.94
C LEU A 803 8.75 -15.27 -24.88
N LEU A 804 8.32 -16.50 -24.59
CA LEU A 804 7.37 -16.83 -23.54
C LEU A 804 8.07 -17.57 -22.41
N LEU A 805 8.06 -16.99 -21.21
CA LEU A 805 8.59 -17.59 -19.98
C LEU A 805 7.43 -18.16 -19.17
N LEU A 806 7.43 -19.46 -18.93
CA LEU A 806 6.39 -20.17 -18.17
C LEU A 806 7.00 -20.71 -16.88
N ASP A 807 6.46 -20.35 -15.72
CA ASP A 807 6.97 -20.75 -14.40
C ASP A 807 5.90 -21.60 -13.69
N GLU A 808 6.09 -22.92 -13.67
CA GLU A 808 5.30 -23.92 -12.93
C GLU A 808 3.79 -23.85 -13.19
N ILE A 809 3.40 -23.88 -14.46
CA ILE A 809 2.00 -23.69 -14.90
C ILE A 809 1.04 -24.83 -14.52
N SER A 810 1.55 -26.00 -14.13
CA SER A 810 0.75 -27.19 -13.82
C SER A 810 0.44 -27.36 -12.32
N LEU A 811 1.09 -26.59 -11.44
CA LEU A 811 1.03 -26.79 -9.99
C LEU A 811 -0.42 -26.65 -9.44
N GLY A 812 -0.89 -27.70 -8.77
CA GLY A 812 -2.20 -27.71 -8.09
C GLY A 812 -3.41 -27.78 -9.03
N LEU A 813 -3.24 -28.32 -10.25
CA LEU A 813 -4.30 -28.54 -11.24
C LEU A 813 -4.62 -30.03 -11.41
N ALA A 814 -5.85 -30.33 -11.84
CA ALA A 814 -6.24 -31.69 -12.18
C ALA A 814 -5.49 -32.18 -13.44
N PRO A 815 -5.11 -33.47 -13.53
CA PRO A 815 -4.28 -34.00 -14.64
C PRO A 815 -4.82 -33.70 -16.05
N ARG A 816 -6.15 -33.74 -16.22
CA ARG A 816 -6.79 -33.40 -17.51
C ARG A 816 -6.58 -31.94 -17.92
N ILE A 817 -6.56 -31.02 -16.95
CA ILE A 817 -6.29 -29.59 -17.22
C ILE A 817 -4.81 -29.41 -17.57
N VAL A 818 -3.92 -30.14 -16.90
CA VAL A 818 -2.48 -30.13 -17.20
C VAL A 818 -2.25 -30.57 -18.64
N ALA A 819 -2.77 -31.74 -19.07
CA ALA A 819 -2.61 -32.22 -20.45
C ALA A 819 -3.05 -31.18 -21.49
N GLY A 820 -4.23 -30.57 -21.30
CA GLY A 820 -4.72 -29.53 -22.19
C GLY A 820 -3.81 -28.29 -22.24
N LEU A 821 -3.21 -27.86 -21.12
CA LEU A 821 -2.27 -26.73 -21.12
C LEU A 821 -1.02 -27.01 -21.96
N TYR A 822 -0.49 -28.23 -21.90
CA TYR A 822 0.70 -28.64 -22.64
C TYR A 822 0.46 -28.80 -24.14
N GLU A 823 -0.73 -29.23 -24.55
CA GLU A 823 -1.17 -29.18 -25.96
C GLU A 823 -1.11 -27.75 -26.50
N HIS A 824 -1.54 -26.76 -25.71
CA HIS A 824 -1.45 -25.35 -26.13
C HIS A 824 0.00 -24.86 -26.19
N VAL A 825 0.89 -25.32 -25.31
CA VAL A 825 2.33 -24.99 -25.39
C VAL A 825 2.91 -25.51 -26.71
N ALA A 826 2.56 -26.73 -27.12
CA ALA A 826 2.99 -27.29 -28.39
C ALA A 826 2.45 -26.47 -29.58
N GLN A 827 1.17 -26.09 -29.56
CA GLN A 827 0.58 -25.23 -30.60
C GLN A 827 1.26 -23.85 -30.70
N LEU A 828 1.62 -23.25 -29.56
CA LEU A 828 2.34 -21.97 -29.55
C LEU A 828 3.74 -22.10 -30.15
N LYS A 829 4.42 -23.24 -29.94
CA LYS A 829 5.69 -23.54 -30.61
C LYS A 829 5.51 -23.60 -32.12
N GLU A 830 4.49 -24.31 -32.61
CA GLU A 830 4.18 -24.42 -34.05
C GLU A 830 3.91 -23.06 -34.71
N GLN A 831 3.43 -22.09 -33.94
CA GLN A 831 3.25 -20.70 -34.38
C GLN A 831 4.55 -19.87 -34.41
N GLY A 832 5.71 -20.49 -34.13
CA GLY A 832 7.04 -19.88 -34.18
C GLY A 832 7.49 -19.23 -32.87
N MET A 833 6.82 -19.51 -31.75
CA MET A 833 7.11 -18.90 -30.46
C MET A 833 8.27 -19.60 -29.76
N ALA A 834 9.25 -18.83 -29.25
CA ALA A 834 10.26 -19.37 -28.35
C ALA A 834 9.73 -19.43 -26.91
N ILE A 835 9.88 -20.57 -26.24
CA ILE A 835 9.32 -20.82 -24.91
C ILE A 835 10.42 -21.32 -23.98
N LEU A 836 10.61 -20.66 -22.83
CA LEU A 836 11.37 -21.20 -21.70
C LEU A 836 10.37 -21.69 -20.64
N LEU A 837 10.28 -23.00 -20.47
CA LEU A 837 9.36 -23.68 -19.57
C LEU A 837 10.11 -24.13 -18.31
N VAL A 838 9.84 -23.50 -17.16
CA VAL A 838 10.28 -23.97 -15.85
C VAL A 838 9.23 -24.89 -15.26
N GLU A 839 9.64 -26.10 -14.92
CA GLU A 839 8.73 -27.12 -14.40
C GLU A 839 9.35 -28.04 -13.35
N GLN A 840 8.48 -28.59 -12.52
CA GLN A 840 8.77 -29.66 -11.56
C GLN A 840 8.33 -31.03 -12.08
N PHE A 841 7.30 -31.08 -12.93
CA PHE A 841 6.81 -32.34 -13.53
C PHE A 841 7.61 -32.69 -14.78
N VAL A 842 8.73 -33.37 -14.54
CA VAL A 842 9.75 -33.62 -15.56
C VAL A 842 9.22 -34.34 -16.79
N GLN A 843 8.45 -35.42 -16.64
CA GLN A 843 7.97 -36.18 -17.80
C GLN A 843 7.06 -35.36 -18.72
N THR A 844 6.18 -34.54 -18.16
CA THR A 844 5.26 -33.70 -18.94
C THR A 844 6.01 -32.56 -19.63
N ALA A 845 6.98 -31.95 -18.96
CA ALA A 845 7.84 -30.92 -19.55
C ALA A 845 8.70 -31.47 -20.69
N LEU A 846 9.29 -32.66 -20.53
CA LEU A 846 10.11 -33.30 -21.56
C LEU A 846 9.29 -33.74 -22.78
N SER A 847 8.01 -34.07 -22.63
CA SER A 847 7.17 -34.49 -23.77
C SER A 847 6.87 -33.37 -24.79
N VAL A 848 7.06 -32.10 -24.40
CA VAL A 848 6.82 -30.93 -25.26
C VAL A 848 8.10 -30.18 -25.63
N ALA A 849 9.19 -30.38 -24.87
CA ALA A 849 10.44 -29.66 -25.03
C ALA A 849 11.30 -30.22 -26.16
N ASP A 850 12.03 -29.33 -26.84
CA ASP A 850 13.07 -29.69 -27.81
C ASP A 850 14.43 -29.80 -27.11
N PHE A 851 14.68 -28.89 -26.15
CA PHE A 851 15.88 -28.87 -25.33
C PHE A 851 15.52 -28.85 -23.85
N ALA A 852 16.40 -29.38 -23.00
CA ALA A 852 16.24 -29.25 -21.57
C ALA A 852 17.56 -28.97 -20.85
N ALA A 853 17.47 -28.34 -19.69
CA ALA A 853 18.56 -28.19 -18.74
C ALA A 853 18.09 -28.54 -17.33
N VAL A 854 18.99 -29.17 -16.56
CA VAL A 854 18.75 -29.48 -15.14
C VAL A 854 19.58 -28.51 -14.31
N MET A 855 18.92 -27.77 -13.42
CA MET A 855 19.53 -26.79 -12.53
C MET A 855 19.55 -27.30 -11.09
N THR A 856 20.68 -27.16 -10.42
CA THR A 856 20.86 -27.55 -9.01
C THR A 856 21.71 -26.50 -8.30
N GLN A 857 21.29 -26.07 -7.11
CA GLN A 857 22.02 -25.09 -6.28
C GLN A 857 22.54 -23.87 -7.07
N GLY A 858 21.71 -23.29 -7.93
CA GLY A 858 22.07 -22.08 -8.66
C GLY A 858 22.89 -22.26 -9.94
N ARG A 859 23.23 -23.50 -10.33
CA ARG A 859 24.05 -23.82 -11.52
C ARG A 859 23.34 -24.78 -12.47
N ILE A 860 23.68 -24.72 -13.75
CA ILE A 860 23.26 -25.73 -14.72
C ILE A 860 24.16 -26.96 -14.55
N TYR A 861 23.55 -28.08 -14.17
CA TYR A 861 24.24 -29.37 -14.00
C TYR A 861 24.44 -30.06 -15.35
N ARG A 862 23.40 -30.08 -16.19
CA ARG A 862 23.44 -30.68 -17.54
C ARG A 862 22.44 -29.98 -18.45
N MET A 863 22.77 -29.90 -19.73
CA MET A 863 21.95 -29.31 -20.80
C MET A 863 22.10 -30.14 -22.08
N GLY A 864 21.04 -30.26 -22.87
CA GLY A 864 21.05 -31.00 -24.15
C GLY A 864 19.66 -31.17 -24.74
N GLU A 865 19.55 -32.01 -25.76
CA GLU A 865 18.26 -32.48 -26.29
C GLU A 865 17.54 -33.35 -25.25
N THR A 866 16.21 -33.42 -25.32
CA THR A 866 15.39 -34.06 -24.28
C THR A 866 15.73 -35.53 -24.06
N GLY A 867 16.13 -36.27 -25.09
CA GLY A 867 16.55 -37.67 -25.00
C GLY A 867 17.73 -37.91 -24.06
N ASP A 868 18.65 -36.94 -23.96
CA ASP A 868 19.91 -37.06 -23.21
C ASP A 868 19.81 -36.61 -21.74
N ILE A 869 18.67 -36.07 -21.34
CA ILE A 869 18.46 -35.40 -20.05
C ILE A 869 17.85 -36.33 -18.99
N THR A 870 17.13 -37.38 -19.41
CA THR A 870 16.31 -38.25 -18.53
C THR A 870 17.10 -38.86 -17.35
N ASP A 871 18.34 -39.32 -17.60
CA ASP A 871 19.19 -39.92 -16.56
C ASP A 871 19.72 -38.87 -15.57
N ALA A 872 20.04 -37.67 -16.06
CA ALA A 872 20.57 -36.57 -15.24
C ALA A 872 19.52 -35.97 -14.30
N VAL A 873 18.25 -36.00 -14.71
CA VAL A 873 17.12 -35.62 -13.86
C VAL A 873 17.06 -36.51 -12.62
N SER A 874 17.11 -37.83 -12.80
CA SER A 874 17.01 -38.77 -11.68
C SER A 874 18.10 -38.54 -10.64
N ALA A 875 19.34 -38.31 -11.09
CA ALA A 875 20.47 -37.99 -10.20
C ALA A 875 20.29 -36.67 -9.43
N ALA A 876 19.82 -35.61 -10.10
CA ALA A 876 19.61 -34.30 -9.50
C ALA A 876 18.47 -34.27 -8.47
N TYR A 877 17.40 -35.05 -8.68
CA TYR A 877 16.25 -35.11 -7.76
C TYR A 877 16.46 -36.09 -6.59
N MET A 878 17.35 -37.09 -6.71
CA MET A 878 17.70 -38.02 -5.64
C MET A 878 18.82 -37.52 -4.71
N GLY A 879 19.39 -36.33 -4.96
CA GLY A 879 20.47 -35.77 -4.15
C GLY A 879 21.82 -36.50 -4.29
N ALA A 880 22.00 -37.29 -5.36
CA ALA A 880 23.25 -37.98 -5.67
C ALA A 880 24.32 -37.05 -6.27
N VAL A 881 23.96 -35.80 -6.55
CA VAL A 881 24.86 -34.76 -7.06
C VAL A 881 25.12 -33.78 -5.93
N GLY A 882 26.33 -33.87 -5.35
CA GLY A 882 26.82 -33.04 -4.24
C GLY A 882 27.80 -31.99 -4.71
#